data_AF-A0A8H9XK24-F1
#
_entry.id   AF-A0A8H9XK24-F1
#
_cell.length_a   1.000
_cell.length_b   1.000
_cell.length_c   1.000
_cell.angle_alpha   90.00
_cell.angle_beta   90.00
_cell.angle_gamma   90.00
#
_symmetry.space_group_name_H-M   'P 1'
#
loop_
_entity.id
_entity.type
_entity.pdbx_description
1 polymer ?
#
loop_
_entity_poly.entity_id
_entity_poly.type
_entity_poly.pdbx_seq_one_letter_code
_entity_poly.pdbx_strand_id
1 'polypeptide(L)'
;MPPSETSPQAEAAADLLDRRRRGHLQAAAVAADRWRRYREAAGRRAGGLSLPRLARRAHPVLARGKWPGRALLIQLSGVWDPGQTRSLGREAAPASTLADYVRAGPDPLFAPRALFDQAAYVERNPEIRGSRWAPLAHYLVLGDAAGRDPHPLVSVVDYRLRHGEELEATGLTVLQHFLLGGAARGLDPHPLFDIRYYVGQCEAVAATGENPLLHYLREGWRQGFDPHPLFANDWYLDRYPETAVAGTAPLLDYVSAGADAGRDPHPLFDGTWYAERYRDLRTQGFNPLAHFVRFGAREHRSPSPHFDSGFYVQQEGAIADGTDALTDYVTRGAYEGLWPAADFDEAAYLAANPEAAAAAMSSLEHWARNAGEKPVGLSGVTGAGAAGLFDQLRANGRTRDPAAYDLQAYAELTAVRRRIEADRIEAFEPTPPQMVSISGDLAEAAGRIVLPEPQAPRVSIIIPAYNNLRFTLECLSALAAAGGLAEAETLVIDDASSDATPEVLSRVAGLRIVRNDENLGFIRTCNRAIDEARGEVLVFLNNDVQVRAGWLAPLVAALADPQVGAAAPKMLFPDGRLQEAGARINRDGTSEMIGLFQDPDQPRWNVRREVDYASGACLAVRRKDFADLGGFDTHFAPAYCEDADLCFRLREKGLKIVYEPASVIVHHLSVTANSIDAGYKHRLATRNQQRFVERWAEALDKTNRVRTIAFHLPQFHAIPENDRWWGAGFTEWTNVTRALPNYRGHYQPHLPADLGFYDLSQAEALKRQAELAARYGLSGFCFYYYWFAGGRRVLEKPLQHLTAPDAPDFPFCVCWANENWTRTWDGQEKDVLLAQTYDADDAAALITDMSALLRRDNYIHIDGKPLLVIYRPGLLPDAAEWAQAWRKTARALGIGEIYLAFVETFDVAGTYPDPGAIGFDAAIEFPPMGAAQAISPPGPLYNRAFEGVVSDYRQLVRHYLSAPTPGHKRFRGVCPSWDNTARRQDHAYVFHYASPGAFQAWTEAMLAETRRQNFGEERIVFVNAWNEWAEGAHLEPDVRFGHGWLEALKNAADADLLEPPP
;
A
#
# COMPACT_ATOMS: atom_id res chain seq x y z
N MET A 1 -7.15 6.41 -45.51
CA MET A 1 -6.28 6.25 -46.71
C MET A 1 -6.67 4.97 -47.43
N PRO A 2 -6.59 4.89 -48.77
CA PRO A 2 -6.80 3.64 -49.51
C PRO A 2 -5.66 2.65 -49.17
N PRO A 3 -5.84 1.33 -49.37
CA PRO A 3 -4.84 0.34 -48.97
C PRO A 3 -3.59 0.51 -49.83
N SER A 4 -2.47 0.83 -49.18
CA SER A 4 -1.15 0.90 -49.82
C SER A 4 -0.72 -0.49 -50.25
N GLU A 5 -0.24 -0.61 -51.48
CA GLU A 5 0.46 -1.77 -52.01
C GLU A 5 1.45 -2.33 -50.98
N THR A 6 1.23 -3.58 -50.56
CA THR A 6 2.17 -4.31 -49.71
C THR A 6 3.46 -4.53 -50.47
N SER A 7 4.59 -4.12 -49.91
CA SER A 7 5.89 -4.32 -50.53
C SER A 7 6.18 -5.83 -50.67
N PRO A 8 6.94 -6.28 -51.69
CA PRO A 8 7.33 -7.69 -51.85
C PRO A 8 8.04 -8.28 -50.61
N GLN A 9 8.66 -7.43 -49.79
CA GLN A 9 9.29 -7.84 -48.53
C GLN A 9 8.25 -8.14 -47.44
N ALA A 10 7.12 -7.43 -47.41
CA ALA A 10 6.03 -7.68 -46.47
C ALA A 10 5.31 -9.01 -46.78
N GLU A 11 5.14 -9.35 -48.06
CA GLU A 11 4.56 -10.64 -48.48
C GLU A 11 5.49 -11.82 -48.13
N ALA A 12 6.80 -11.67 -48.33
CA ALA A 12 7.78 -12.68 -47.94
C ALA A 12 7.83 -12.91 -46.42
N ALA A 13 7.77 -11.83 -45.63
CA ALA A 13 7.70 -11.92 -44.17
C ALA A 13 6.43 -12.63 -43.68
N ALA A 14 5.29 -12.38 -44.32
CA ALA A 14 4.02 -13.02 -43.97
C ALA A 14 4.04 -14.54 -44.24
N ASP A 15 4.62 -15.02 -45.35
CA ASP A 15 4.77 -16.46 -45.61
C ASP A 15 5.70 -17.14 -44.59
N LEU A 16 6.78 -16.46 -44.20
CA LEU A 16 7.70 -16.95 -43.17
C LEU A 16 7.02 -17.05 -41.80
N LEU A 17 6.25 -16.03 -41.41
CA LEU A 17 5.49 -16.03 -40.15
C LEU A 17 4.41 -17.13 -40.15
N ASP A 18 3.71 -17.34 -41.26
CA ASP A 18 2.67 -18.38 -41.38
C ASP A 18 3.25 -19.81 -41.32
N ARG A 19 4.41 -20.05 -41.96
CA ARG A 19 5.16 -21.32 -41.80
C ARG A 19 5.55 -21.56 -40.35
N ARG A 20 6.10 -20.53 -39.70
CA ARG A 20 6.54 -20.56 -38.31
C ARG A 20 5.37 -20.83 -37.35
N ARG A 21 4.22 -20.18 -37.58
CA ARG A 21 2.97 -20.41 -36.84
C ARG A 21 2.46 -21.84 -36.97
N ARG A 22 2.44 -22.41 -38.19
CA ARG A 22 2.05 -23.81 -38.41
C ARG A 22 2.96 -24.80 -37.67
N GLY A 23 4.27 -24.58 -37.73
CA GLY A 23 5.25 -25.41 -37.01
C GLY A 23 5.03 -25.36 -35.49
N HIS A 24 4.80 -24.16 -34.96
CA HIS A 24 4.47 -23.96 -33.55
C HIS A 24 3.18 -24.68 -33.13
N LEU A 25 2.09 -24.54 -33.90
CA LEU A 25 0.82 -25.24 -33.62
C LEU A 25 0.97 -26.77 -33.63
N GLN A 26 1.78 -27.31 -34.54
CA GLN A 26 2.08 -28.75 -34.58
C GLN A 26 2.86 -29.18 -33.32
N ALA A 27 3.87 -28.43 -32.92
CA ALA A 27 4.64 -28.70 -31.69
C ALA A 27 3.76 -28.60 -30.44
N ALA A 28 2.90 -27.60 -30.35
CA ALA A 28 1.94 -27.42 -29.27
C ALA A 28 0.94 -28.59 -29.19
N ALA A 29 0.46 -29.11 -30.32
CA ALA A 29 -0.39 -30.29 -30.36
C ALA A 29 0.31 -31.56 -29.83
N VAL A 30 1.59 -31.74 -30.18
CA VAL A 30 2.42 -32.83 -29.65
C VAL A 30 2.64 -32.68 -28.14
N ALA A 31 2.93 -31.47 -27.66
CA ALA A 31 3.09 -31.18 -26.24
C ALA A 31 1.80 -31.45 -25.44
N ALA A 32 0.64 -31.06 -25.99
CA ALA A 32 -0.66 -31.32 -25.38
C ALA A 32 -1.01 -32.82 -25.32
N ASP A 33 -0.68 -33.60 -26.36
CA ASP A 33 -0.81 -35.06 -26.34
C ASP A 33 0.09 -35.69 -25.27
N ARG A 34 1.35 -35.27 -25.20
CA ARG A 34 2.31 -35.72 -24.17
C ARG A 34 1.80 -35.42 -22.77
N TRP A 35 1.29 -34.21 -22.53
CA TRP A 35 0.70 -33.83 -21.24
C TRP A 35 -0.49 -34.72 -20.87
N ARG A 36 -1.38 -35.02 -21.82
CA ARG A 36 -2.51 -35.92 -21.60
C ARG A 36 -2.03 -37.33 -21.20
N ARG A 37 -1.12 -37.92 -21.99
CA ARG A 37 -0.58 -39.26 -21.72
C ARG A 37 0.19 -39.33 -20.40
N TYR A 38 0.93 -38.27 -20.07
CA TYR A 38 1.60 -38.12 -18.78
C TYR A 38 0.60 -38.19 -17.63
N ARG A 39 -0.47 -37.39 -17.66
CA ARG A 39 -1.48 -37.38 -16.57
C ARG A 39 -2.11 -38.76 -16.37
N GLU A 40 -2.36 -39.49 -17.46
CA GLU A 40 -2.88 -40.85 -17.39
C GLU A 40 -1.86 -41.84 -16.80
N ALA A 41 -0.60 -41.80 -17.26
CA ALA A 41 0.46 -42.68 -16.78
C ALA A 41 0.85 -42.39 -15.32
N ALA A 42 1.04 -41.11 -14.99
CA ALA A 42 1.34 -40.64 -13.64
C ALA A 42 0.16 -40.84 -12.70
N GLY A 43 -1.08 -40.65 -13.16
CA GLY A 43 -2.30 -40.93 -12.41
C GLY A 43 -2.44 -42.42 -12.05
N ARG A 44 -2.13 -43.34 -12.98
CA ARG A 44 -2.07 -44.78 -12.68
C ARG A 44 -1.01 -45.13 -11.63
N ARG A 45 0.14 -44.45 -11.68
CA ARG A 45 1.24 -44.62 -10.73
C ARG A 45 0.90 -44.05 -9.34
N ALA A 46 0.23 -42.90 -9.29
CA ALA A 46 -0.19 -42.21 -8.07
C ALA A 46 -1.44 -42.83 -7.42
N GLY A 47 -2.38 -43.36 -8.21
CA GLY A 47 -3.65 -43.94 -7.74
C GLY A 47 -3.52 -45.16 -6.83
N GLY A 48 -2.33 -45.76 -6.74
CA GLY A 48 -1.98 -46.81 -5.77
C GLY A 48 -1.25 -46.31 -4.51
N LEU A 49 -0.81 -45.05 -4.48
CA LEU A 49 0.04 -44.47 -3.44
C LEU A 49 -0.79 -43.53 -2.56
N SER A 50 -1.49 -44.08 -1.55
CA SER A 50 -2.13 -43.28 -0.50
C SER A 50 -1.58 -43.66 0.87
N LEU A 51 -1.21 -42.66 1.67
CA LEU A 51 -0.77 -42.89 3.04
C LEU A 51 -1.98 -43.14 3.95
N PRO A 52 -2.09 -44.28 4.65
CA PRO A 52 -3.18 -44.51 5.59
C PRO A 52 -3.20 -43.44 6.68
N ARG A 53 -4.39 -42.98 7.10
CA ARG A 53 -4.54 -41.96 8.17
C ARG A 53 -3.81 -42.33 9.47
N LEU A 54 -3.74 -43.63 9.78
CA LEU A 54 -3.01 -44.19 10.92
C LEU A 54 -1.49 -43.96 10.84
N ALA A 55 -0.90 -44.04 9.64
CA ALA A 55 0.52 -43.77 9.43
C ALA A 55 0.85 -42.29 9.69
N ARG A 56 -0.01 -41.36 9.26
CA ARG A 56 0.17 -39.90 9.46
C ARG A 56 0.19 -39.51 10.94
N ARG A 57 -0.71 -40.08 11.74
CA ARG A 57 -0.76 -39.82 13.20
C ARG A 57 0.40 -40.43 13.99
N ALA A 58 1.09 -41.44 13.43
CA ALA A 58 2.22 -42.09 14.09
C ALA A 58 3.54 -41.31 13.94
N HIS A 59 3.61 -40.28 13.08
CA HIS A 59 4.85 -39.56 12.78
C HIS A 59 5.59 -39.04 14.03
N PRO A 60 4.93 -38.33 14.99
CA PRO A 60 5.62 -37.81 16.17
C PRO A 60 6.13 -38.91 17.12
N VAL A 61 5.43 -40.05 17.17
CA VAL A 61 5.81 -41.19 18.02
C VAL A 61 7.00 -41.94 17.43
N LEU A 62 6.97 -42.22 16.13
CA LEU A 62 8.06 -42.89 15.42
C LEU A 62 9.34 -42.05 15.40
N ALA A 63 9.19 -40.72 15.30
CA ALA A 63 10.31 -39.79 15.29
C ALA A 63 11.07 -39.70 16.63
N ARG A 64 10.38 -40.01 17.75
CA ARG A 64 10.97 -40.15 19.09
C ARG A 64 11.74 -41.48 19.27
N GLY A 65 11.52 -42.45 18.39
CA GLY A 65 12.36 -43.64 18.33
C GLY A 65 13.81 -43.30 17.99
N LYS A 66 14.75 -44.15 18.44
CA LYS A 66 16.13 -44.14 17.91
C LYS A 66 16.12 -44.47 16.41
N TRP A 67 17.27 -44.75 15.80
CA TRP A 67 17.37 -45.01 14.37
C TRP A 67 16.31 -45.96 13.75
N PRO A 68 15.79 -47.03 14.42
CA PRO A 68 14.76 -47.90 13.82
C PRO A 68 13.41 -47.20 13.62
N GLY A 69 13.01 -46.34 14.57
CA GLY A 69 11.74 -45.61 14.50
C GLY A 69 11.75 -44.56 13.38
N ARG A 70 12.90 -43.89 13.21
CA ARG A 70 13.10 -42.90 12.13
C ARG A 70 13.25 -43.53 10.75
N ALA A 71 13.87 -44.70 10.66
CA ALA A 71 13.88 -45.48 9.43
C ALA A 71 12.45 -45.91 9.05
N LEU A 72 11.67 -46.40 10.02
CA LEU A 72 10.27 -46.75 9.79
C LEU A 72 9.42 -45.54 9.39
N LEU A 73 9.63 -44.37 10.00
CA LEU A 73 8.98 -43.11 9.61
C LEU A 73 9.24 -42.76 8.14
N ILE A 74 10.51 -42.75 7.73
CA ILE A 74 10.89 -42.41 6.34
C ILE A 74 10.32 -43.44 5.37
N GLN A 75 10.41 -44.73 5.69
CA GLN A 75 9.83 -45.79 4.86
C GLN A 75 8.31 -45.63 4.71
N LEU A 76 7.61 -45.37 5.82
CA LEU A 76 6.16 -45.17 5.83
C LEU A 76 5.74 -43.86 5.18
N SER A 77 6.63 -42.88 5.02
CA SER A 77 6.29 -41.57 4.43
C SER A 77 6.09 -41.63 2.91
N GLY A 78 6.51 -42.72 2.25
CA GLY A 78 6.38 -42.91 0.81
C GLY A 78 7.36 -42.09 -0.05
N VAL A 79 8.26 -41.30 0.56
CA VAL A 79 9.21 -40.45 -0.19
C VAL A 79 10.55 -41.13 -0.51
N TRP A 80 10.81 -42.31 0.07
CA TRP A 80 12.04 -43.07 -0.14
C TRP A 80 11.92 -44.01 -1.34
N ASP A 81 12.78 -43.85 -2.35
CA ASP A 81 12.81 -44.65 -3.57
C ASP A 81 13.98 -45.67 -3.56
N PRO A 82 13.72 -46.96 -3.33
CA PRO A 82 14.78 -47.98 -3.33
C PRO A 82 15.47 -48.16 -4.69
N GLY A 83 14.82 -47.79 -5.80
CA GLY A 83 15.37 -47.88 -7.16
C GLY A 83 16.38 -46.77 -7.48
N GLN A 84 16.42 -45.72 -6.67
CA GLN A 84 17.33 -44.61 -6.86
C GLN A 84 18.76 -44.97 -6.39
N THR A 85 19.73 -44.89 -7.29
CA THR A 85 21.14 -45.30 -7.05
C THR A 85 22.12 -44.14 -6.96
N ARG A 86 21.70 -42.90 -7.25
CA ARG A 86 22.52 -41.68 -7.23
C ARG A 86 21.80 -40.53 -6.54
N SER A 87 22.57 -39.57 -6.00
CA SER A 87 22.05 -38.29 -5.52
C SER A 87 21.40 -37.50 -6.66
N LEU A 88 20.38 -36.71 -6.35
CA LEU A 88 19.77 -35.80 -7.31
C LEU A 88 20.43 -34.43 -7.15
N GLY A 89 20.80 -33.80 -8.27
CA GLY A 89 21.16 -32.39 -8.29
C GLY A 89 22.64 -32.06 -8.22
N ARG A 90 23.39 -32.50 -7.19
CA ARG A 90 24.83 -32.21 -7.02
C ARG A 90 25.61 -33.53 -6.88
N GLU A 91 26.58 -33.82 -7.76
CA GLU A 91 27.42 -35.02 -7.61
C GLU A 91 28.49 -34.81 -6.53
N ALA A 92 28.33 -35.44 -5.36
CA ALA A 92 29.42 -35.79 -4.43
C ALA A 92 29.05 -36.78 -3.29
N ALA A 93 27.91 -37.50 -3.36
CA ALA A 93 27.52 -38.43 -2.29
C ALA A 93 26.84 -39.70 -2.83
N PRO A 94 27.35 -40.92 -2.54
CA PRO A 94 26.65 -42.15 -2.88
C PRO A 94 25.35 -42.28 -2.08
N ALA A 95 24.28 -42.74 -2.74
CA ALA A 95 22.99 -42.97 -2.09
C ALA A 95 23.06 -44.22 -1.19
N SER A 96 23.11 -44.01 0.13
CA SER A 96 23.27 -45.08 1.12
C SER A 96 21.96 -45.87 1.36
N THR A 97 22.05 -46.99 2.09
CA THR A 97 20.82 -47.69 2.52
C THR A 97 20.06 -46.84 3.54
N LEU A 98 18.76 -47.06 3.70
CA LEU A 98 17.95 -46.30 4.67
C LEU A 98 18.51 -46.39 6.10
N ALA A 99 19.05 -47.55 6.48
CA ALA A 99 19.68 -47.75 7.78
C ALA A 99 20.96 -46.93 7.92
N ASP A 100 21.80 -46.89 6.89
CA ASP A 100 23.06 -46.13 6.89
C ASP A 100 22.77 -44.63 6.91
N TYR A 101 21.81 -44.17 6.09
CA TYR A 101 21.35 -42.78 6.05
C TYR A 101 20.88 -42.28 7.42
N VAL A 102 19.98 -43.03 8.09
CA VAL A 102 19.44 -42.60 9.38
C VAL A 102 20.50 -42.63 10.48
N ARG A 103 21.49 -43.52 10.39
CA ARG A 103 22.61 -43.60 11.34
C ARG A 103 23.64 -42.49 11.14
N ALA A 104 23.88 -42.09 9.89
CA ALA A 104 24.79 -40.99 9.56
C ALA A 104 24.29 -39.64 10.10
N GLY A 105 22.97 -39.44 10.19
CA GLY A 105 22.39 -38.22 10.75
C GLY A 105 22.64 -37.01 9.82
N PRO A 106 22.98 -35.82 10.33
CA PRO A 106 23.15 -34.60 9.53
C PRO A 106 24.54 -34.49 8.87
N ASP A 107 25.00 -35.57 8.24
CA ASP A 107 26.25 -35.61 7.48
C ASP A 107 25.99 -35.17 6.02
N PRO A 108 26.53 -34.03 5.55
CA PRO A 108 26.31 -33.56 4.19
C PRO A 108 26.87 -34.51 3.11
N LEU A 109 27.73 -35.48 3.47
CA LEU A 109 28.25 -36.50 2.55
C LEU A 109 27.29 -37.68 2.32
N PHE A 110 26.15 -37.73 3.02
CA PHE A 110 25.12 -38.76 2.86
C PHE A 110 23.84 -38.17 2.26
N ALA A 111 23.51 -38.60 1.04
CA ALA A 111 22.27 -38.20 0.36
C ALA A 111 21.18 -39.28 0.52
N PRO A 112 19.93 -38.90 0.85
CA PRO A 112 18.82 -39.85 0.88
C PRO A 112 18.43 -40.28 -0.54
N ARG A 113 17.81 -41.46 -0.67
CA ARG A 113 17.14 -41.89 -1.90
C ARG A 113 15.76 -41.24 -2.01
N ALA A 114 15.72 -39.92 -2.06
CA ALA A 114 14.51 -39.12 -2.11
C ALA A 114 14.78 -37.79 -2.83
N LEU A 115 13.73 -37.08 -3.25
CA LEU A 115 13.82 -35.68 -3.67
C LEU A 115 14.03 -34.79 -2.43
N PHE A 116 15.23 -34.85 -1.87
CA PHE A 116 15.63 -34.12 -0.67
C PHE A 116 17.14 -33.84 -0.72
N ASP A 117 17.52 -32.57 -0.69
CA ASP A 117 18.92 -32.17 -0.69
C ASP A 117 19.39 -31.98 0.75
N GLN A 118 20.03 -33.01 1.31
CA GLN A 118 20.53 -32.96 2.68
C GLN A 118 21.60 -31.89 2.88
N ALA A 119 22.50 -31.70 1.92
CA ALA A 119 23.59 -30.73 2.06
C ALA A 119 23.02 -29.32 2.14
N ALA A 120 22.13 -28.95 1.20
CA ALA A 120 21.46 -27.65 1.22
C ALA A 120 20.55 -27.49 2.44
N TYR A 121 19.84 -28.55 2.85
CA TYR A 121 18.97 -28.50 4.03
C TYR A 121 19.77 -28.28 5.31
N VAL A 122 20.90 -28.96 5.51
CA VAL A 122 21.77 -28.78 6.68
C VAL A 122 22.50 -27.43 6.64
N GLU A 123 22.83 -26.93 5.46
CA GLU A 123 23.43 -25.60 5.27
C GLU A 123 22.49 -24.47 5.70
N ARG A 124 21.23 -24.52 5.25
CA ARG A 124 20.20 -23.53 5.60
C ARG A 124 19.67 -23.68 7.03
N ASN A 125 19.92 -24.82 7.67
CA ASN A 125 19.42 -25.14 9.01
C ASN A 125 20.58 -25.59 9.93
N PRO A 126 21.49 -24.66 10.29
CA PRO A 126 22.71 -25.00 11.03
C PRO A 126 22.44 -25.58 12.42
N GLU A 127 21.27 -25.34 13.01
CA GLU A 127 20.85 -25.90 14.30
C GLU A 127 20.63 -27.42 14.27
N ILE A 128 20.52 -28.01 13.09
CA ILE A 128 20.44 -29.46 12.91
C ILE A 128 21.84 -30.09 12.99
N ARG A 129 22.92 -29.32 12.76
CA ARG A 129 24.31 -29.80 12.86
C ARG A 129 24.60 -30.22 14.30
N GLY A 130 25.01 -31.47 14.49
CA GLY A 130 25.23 -32.07 15.82
C GLY A 130 23.98 -32.65 16.48
N SER A 131 22.80 -32.52 15.86
CA SER A 131 21.62 -33.25 16.30
C SER A 131 21.74 -34.74 15.95
N ARG A 132 20.95 -35.59 16.65
CA ARG A 132 20.85 -37.02 16.30
C ARG A 132 19.86 -37.28 15.16
N TRP A 133 19.26 -36.25 14.55
CA TRP A 133 18.21 -36.44 13.54
C TRP A 133 18.81 -36.78 12.18
N ALA A 134 18.12 -37.66 11.45
CA ALA A 134 18.26 -37.72 10.01
C ALA A 134 17.50 -36.51 9.41
N PRO A 135 18.13 -35.62 8.64
CA PRO A 135 17.50 -34.40 8.13
C PRO A 135 16.16 -34.61 7.41
N LEU A 136 15.99 -35.67 6.62
CA LEU A 136 14.70 -36.00 5.99
C LEU A 136 13.62 -36.35 7.02
N ALA A 137 13.95 -37.11 8.07
CA ALA A 137 13.00 -37.38 9.16
C ALA A 137 12.64 -36.11 9.94
N HIS A 138 13.61 -35.19 10.11
CA HIS A 138 13.35 -33.88 10.70
C HIS A 138 12.38 -33.06 9.83
N TYR A 139 12.61 -32.99 8.52
CA TYR A 139 11.73 -32.28 7.59
C TYR A 139 10.28 -32.80 7.64
N LEU A 140 10.11 -34.13 7.62
CA LEU A 140 8.79 -34.78 7.63
C LEU A 140 7.96 -34.52 8.90
N VAL A 141 8.58 -34.05 9.98
CA VAL A 141 7.92 -33.84 11.28
C VAL A 141 7.85 -32.36 11.65
N LEU A 142 8.90 -31.61 11.38
CA LEU A 142 9.06 -30.22 11.82
C LEU A 142 9.35 -29.26 10.66
N GLY A 143 10.17 -29.70 9.70
CA GLY A 143 10.71 -28.77 8.70
C GLY A 143 9.67 -28.20 7.76
N ASP A 144 8.75 -29.05 7.28
CA ASP A 144 7.68 -28.63 6.39
C ASP A 144 6.72 -27.61 7.06
N ALA A 145 6.34 -27.85 8.32
CA ALA A 145 5.51 -26.93 9.10
C ALA A 145 6.22 -25.62 9.42
N ALA A 146 7.56 -25.64 9.51
CA ALA A 146 8.39 -24.45 9.69
C ALA A 146 8.73 -23.74 8.37
N GLY A 147 8.13 -24.13 7.23
CA GLY A 147 8.34 -23.47 5.94
C GLY A 147 9.71 -23.74 5.30
N ARG A 148 10.40 -24.83 5.67
CA ARG A 148 11.78 -25.09 5.24
C ARG A 148 11.81 -25.95 3.98
N ASP A 149 12.45 -25.45 2.93
CA ASP A 149 12.54 -26.15 1.65
C ASP A 149 13.31 -27.48 1.75
N PRO A 150 12.73 -28.62 1.35
CA PRO A 150 13.40 -29.93 1.35
C PRO A 150 14.46 -30.06 0.25
N HIS A 151 14.37 -29.24 -0.79
CA HIS A 151 15.26 -29.21 -1.95
C HIS A 151 15.22 -27.80 -2.55
N PRO A 152 16.32 -27.22 -3.10
CA PRO A 152 16.29 -25.87 -3.66
C PRO A 152 15.27 -25.64 -4.79
N LEU A 153 14.85 -26.73 -5.46
CA LEU A 153 13.81 -26.73 -6.50
C LEU A 153 12.44 -27.23 -6.01
N VAL A 154 12.21 -27.21 -4.70
CA VAL A 154 10.91 -27.50 -4.07
C VAL A 154 10.67 -26.42 -3.00
N SER A 155 9.89 -25.39 -3.34
CA SER A 155 9.60 -24.30 -2.40
C SER A 155 8.37 -24.63 -1.57
N VAL A 156 8.54 -24.76 -0.25
CA VAL A 156 7.42 -24.99 0.67
C VAL A 156 6.48 -23.79 0.70
N VAL A 157 7.05 -22.59 0.69
CA VAL A 157 6.29 -21.33 0.77
C VAL A 157 5.44 -21.15 -0.48
N ASP A 158 6.01 -21.23 -1.68
CA ASP A 158 5.25 -21.03 -2.92
C ASP A 158 4.19 -22.11 -3.12
N TYR A 159 4.55 -23.36 -2.81
CA TYR A 159 3.66 -24.49 -3.02
C TYR A 159 2.44 -24.41 -2.07
N ARG A 160 2.64 -23.96 -0.82
CA ARG A 160 1.55 -23.70 0.13
C ARG A 160 0.72 -22.47 -0.25
N LEU A 161 1.33 -21.42 -0.78
CA LEU A 161 0.61 -20.24 -1.25
C LEU A 161 -0.44 -20.59 -2.31
N ARG A 162 -0.13 -21.55 -3.20
CA ARG A 162 -1.02 -21.97 -4.30
C ARG A 162 -1.95 -23.12 -3.94
N HIS A 163 -1.54 -24.00 -3.02
CA HIS A 163 -2.20 -25.30 -2.78
C HIS A 163 -2.45 -25.60 -1.29
N GLY A 164 -2.47 -24.58 -0.44
CA GLY A 164 -2.59 -24.69 1.02
C GLY A 164 -3.81 -25.49 1.47
N GLU A 165 -4.99 -25.19 0.92
CA GLU A 165 -6.24 -25.88 1.27
C GLU A 165 -6.18 -27.39 0.99
N GLU A 166 -5.61 -27.80 -0.16
CA GLU A 166 -5.44 -29.22 -0.50
C GLU A 166 -4.39 -29.91 0.39
N LEU A 167 -3.31 -29.22 0.73
CA LEU A 167 -2.28 -29.73 1.65
C LEU A 167 -2.86 -29.98 3.04
N GLU A 168 -3.69 -29.06 3.54
CA GLU A 168 -4.37 -29.21 4.83
C GLU A 168 -5.37 -30.36 4.82
N ALA A 169 -6.18 -30.48 3.76
CA ALA A 169 -7.13 -31.57 3.60
C ALA A 169 -6.46 -32.96 3.56
N THR A 170 -5.25 -33.02 2.99
CA THR A 170 -4.47 -34.26 2.90
C THR A 170 -3.59 -34.51 4.13
N GLY A 171 -3.19 -33.49 4.88
CA GLY A 171 -2.26 -33.62 6.01
C GLY A 171 -0.89 -34.18 5.62
N LEU A 172 -0.50 -33.99 4.35
CA LEU A 172 0.79 -34.37 3.80
C LEU A 172 1.76 -33.19 3.85
N THR A 173 3.06 -33.45 3.96
CA THR A 173 4.07 -32.40 3.69
C THR A 173 4.07 -32.02 2.21
N VAL A 174 4.63 -30.86 1.87
CA VAL A 174 4.75 -30.41 0.47
C VAL A 174 5.47 -31.46 -0.39
N LEU A 175 6.59 -32.00 0.11
CA LEU A 175 7.33 -33.05 -0.58
C LEU A 175 6.47 -34.31 -0.82
N GLN A 176 5.72 -34.75 0.19
CA GLN A 176 4.83 -35.92 0.07
C GLN A 176 3.71 -35.65 -0.92
N HIS A 177 3.06 -34.49 -0.82
CA HIS A 177 1.96 -34.12 -1.70
C HIS A 177 2.42 -34.05 -3.16
N PHE A 178 3.56 -33.40 -3.41
CA PHE A 178 4.14 -33.30 -4.75
C PHE A 178 4.44 -34.68 -5.35
N LEU A 179 5.12 -35.57 -4.61
CA LEU A 179 5.51 -36.90 -5.10
C LEU A 179 4.33 -37.86 -5.26
N LEU A 180 3.36 -37.83 -4.35
CA LEU A 180 2.27 -38.81 -4.30
C LEU A 180 1.08 -38.46 -5.20
N GLY A 181 1.02 -37.24 -5.75
CA GLY A 181 -0.05 -36.87 -6.67
C GLY A 181 -0.01 -35.46 -7.25
N GLY A 182 0.72 -34.52 -6.64
CA GLY A 182 0.82 -33.15 -7.13
C GLY A 182 1.44 -33.05 -8.53
N ALA A 183 2.52 -33.80 -8.79
CA ALA A 183 3.15 -33.81 -10.11
C ALA A 183 2.20 -34.29 -11.22
N ALA A 184 1.45 -35.37 -10.98
CA ALA A 184 0.47 -35.92 -11.92
C ALA A 184 -0.66 -34.95 -12.29
N ARG A 185 -0.92 -33.95 -11.42
CA ARG A 185 -1.92 -32.90 -11.63
C ARG A 185 -1.33 -31.63 -12.26
N GLY A 186 0.00 -31.56 -12.37
CA GLY A 186 0.70 -30.39 -12.91
C GLY A 186 0.86 -29.27 -11.90
N LEU A 187 1.06 -29.61 -10.63
CA LEU A 187 1.34 -28.64 -9.58
C LEU A 187 2.84 -28.40 -9.47
N ASP A 188 3.30 -27.24 -9.94
CA ASP A 188 4.72 -26.90 -10.03
C ASP A 188 5.39 -26.83 -8.65
N PRO A 189 6.54 -27.52 -8.45
CA PRO A 189 7.22 -27.58 -7.15
C PRO A 189 7.98 -26.29 -6.81
N HIS A 190 8.27 -25.45 -7.81
CA HIS A 190 9.02 -24.20 -7.69
C HIS A 190 8.59 -23.24 -8.81
N PRO A 191 8.57 -21.90 -8.62
CA PRO A 191 8.18 -20.94 -9.66
C PRO A 191 9.01 -21.03 -10.94
N LEU A 192 10.23 -21.54 -10.86
CA LEU A 192 11.15 -21.69 -11.99
C LEU A 192 11.18 -23.11 -12.59
N PHE A 193 10.19 -23.96 -12.28
CA PHE A 193 10.05 -25.29 -12.90
C PHE A 193 8.59 -25.53 -13.30
N ASP A 194 8.31 -25.52 -14.60
CA ASP A 194 6.99 -25.76 -15.17
C ASP A 194 6.87 -27.22 -15.65
N ILE A 195 6.03 -27.99 -14.95
CA ILE A 195 5.82 -29.41 -15.23
C ILE A 195 5.22 -29.60 -16.63
N ARG A 196 4.24 -28.79 -17.01
CA ARG A 196 3.52 -28.96 -18.28
C ARG A 196 4.45 -28.67 -19.44
N TYR A 197 5.21 -27.58 -19.35
CA TYR A 197 6.21 -27.21 -20.34
C TYR A 197 7.29 -28.28 -20.49
N TYR A 198 7.82 -28.78 -19.36
CA TYR A 198 8.85 -29.82 -19.36
C TYR A 198 8.35 -31.15 -19.97
N VAL A 199 7.16 -31.61 -19.56
CA VAL A 199 6.54 -32.84 -20.11
C VAL A 199 6.26 -32.69 -21.60
N GLY A 200 5.90 -31.49 -22.06
CA GLY A 200 5.68 -31.19 -23.47
C GLY A 200 6.88 -31.52 -24.37
N GLN A 201 8.10 -31.50 -23.82
CA GLN A 201 9.34 -31.78 -24.54
C GLN A 201 9.75 -33.26 -24.49
N CYS A 202 9.38 -34.00 -23.44
CA CYS A 202 9.94 -35.32 -23.13
C CYS A 202 8.93 -36.47 -23.33
N GLU A 203 9.10 -37.23 -24.43
CA GLU A 203 8.28 -38.41 -24.73
C GLU A 203 8.40 -39.52 -23.68
N ALA A 204 9.60 -39.75 -23.13
CA ALA A 204 9.84 -40.79 -22.14
C ALA A 204 9.06 -40.54 -20.83
N VAL A 205 9.05 -39.30 -20.34
CA VAL A 205 8.28 -38.90 -19.15
C VAL A 205 6.78 -39.01 -19.43
N ALA A 206 6.33 -38.59 -20.62
CA ALA A 206 4.94 -38.70 -21.02
C ALA A 206 4.42 -40.15 -21.08
N ALA A 207 5.25 -41.08 -21.56
CA ALA A 207 4.89 -42.49 -21.64
C ALA A 207 4.93 -43.20 -20.27
N THR A 208 5.92 -42.89 -19.44
CA THR A 208 6.18 -43.61 -18.18
C THR A 208 5.47 -43.02 -16.97
N GLY A 209 5.05 -41.76 -17.02
CA GLY A 209 4.51 -41.03 -15.87
C GLY A 209 5.55 -40.81 -14.77
N GLU A 210 6.84 -40.83 -15.10
CA GLU A 210 7.93 -40.52 -14.16
C GLU A 210 7.81 -39.08 -13.63
N ASN A 211 8.23 -38.81 -12.39
CA ASN A 211 8.19 -37.46 -11.85
C ASN A 211 9.12 -36.52 -12.66
N PRO A 212 8.59 -35.42 -13.25
CA PRO A 212 9.37 -34.56 -14.15
C PRO A 212 10.60 -33.92 -13.52
N LEU A 213 10.50 -33.48 -12.25
CA LEU A 213 11.63 -32.88 -11.54
C LEU A 213 12.72 -33.93 -11.23
N LEU A 214 12.33 -35.16 -10.90
CA LEU A 214 13.29 -36.28 -10.74
C LEU A 214 14.01 -36.59 -12.06
N HIS A 215 13.26 -36.69 -13.16
CA HIS A 215 13.84 -36.93 -14.48
C HIS A 215 14.78 -35.79 -14.90
N TYR A 216 14.36 -34.54 -14.72
CA TYR A 216 15.20 -33.36 -14.97
C TYR A 216 16.53 -33.47 -14.23
N LEU A 217 16.50 -33.61 -12.90
CA LEU A 217 17.71 -33.68 -12.06
C LEU A 217 18.61 -34.88 -12.40
N ARG A 218 18.03 -36.02 -12.82
CA ARG A 218 18.79 -37.22 -13.17
C ARG A 218 19.50 -37.11 -14.51
N GLU A 219 18.79 -36.72 -15.57
CA GLU A 219 19.30 -36.80 -16.94
C GLU A 219 18.64 -35.86 -17.93
N GLY A 220 17.47 -35.31 -17.62
CA GLY A 220 16.71 -34.50 -18.55
C GLY A 220 17.40 -33.22 -19.01
N TRP A 221 18.15 -32.55 -18.12
CA TRP A 221 18.97 -31.41 -18.51
C TRP A 221 20.13 -31.81 -19.45
N ARG A 222 20.62 -33.06 -19.38
CA ARG A 222 21.66 -33.57 -20.29
C ARG A 222 21.10 -33.89 -21.69
N GLN A 223 19.79 -33.97 -21.81
CA GLN A 223 19.07 -34.20 -23.06
C GLN A 223 18.58 -32.89 -23.69
N GLY A 224 18.92 -31.73 -23.10
CA GLY A 224 18.53 -30.41 -23.60
C GLY A 224 17.11 -29.96 -23.26
N PHE A 225 16.43 -30.60 -22.31
CA PHE A 225 15.03 -30.26 -21.97
C PHE A 225 14.91 -29.12 -20.98
N ASP A 226 14.36 -27.99 -21.42
CA ASP A 226 14.23 -26.77 -20.61
C ASP A 226 13.20 -26.93 -19.49
N PRO A 227 13.52 -26.54 -18.24
CA PRO A 227 12.64 -26.71 -17.08
C PRO A 227 11.53 -25.66 -17.01
N HIS A 228 11.67 -24.54 -17.71
CA HIS A 228 10.73 -23.42 -17.70
C HIS A 228 10.90 -22.60 -19.00
N PRO A 229 9.84 -21.96 -19.56
CA PRO A 229 9.97 -21.14 -20.76
C PRO A 229 11.00 -20.00 -20.66
N LEU A 230 11.21 -19.51 -19.45
CA LEU A 230 12.16 -18.42 -19.14
C LEU A 230 13.51 -18.94 -18.61
N PHE A 231 13.85 -20.21 -18.84
CA PHE A 231 15.14 -20.78 -18.48
C PHE A 231 15.66 -21.68 -19.61
N ALA A 232 16.70 -21.23 -20.31
CA ALA A 232 17.26 -21.94 -21.46
C ALA A 232 18.49 -22.75 -21.04
N ASN A 233 18.35 -24.07 -20.88
CA ASN A 233 19.41 -24.94 -20.37
C ASN A 233 20.66 -24.92 -21.24
N ASP A 234 20.53 -25.17 -22.54
CA ASP A 234 21.68 -25.30 -23.44
C ASP A 234 22.44 -23.96 -23.50
N TRP A 235 21.70 -22.85 -23.55
CA TRP A 235 22.29 -21.52 -23.52
C TRP A 235 23.00 -21.22 -22.20
N TYR A 236 22.39 -21.58 -21.07
CA TYR A 236 23.00 -21.41 -19.75
C TYR A 236 24.29 -22.23 -19.63
N LEU A 237 24.31 -23.47 -20.14
CA LEU A 237 25.51 -24.32 -20.12
C LEU A 237 26.60 -23.81 -21.07
N ASP A 238 26.22 -23.29 -22.24
CA ASP A 238 27.16 -22.66 -23.17
C ASP A 238 27.79 -21.40 -22.56
N ARG A 239 27.00 -20.61 -21.83
CA ARG A 239 27.45 -19.38 -21.17
C ARG A 239 28.26 -19.64 -19.89
N TYR A 240 27.92 -20.70 -19.16
CA TYR A 240 28.50 -21.08 -17.87
C TYR A 240 28.96 -22.55 -17.90
N PRO A 241 30.01 -22.88 -18.68
CA PRO A 241 30.46 -24.26 -18.89
C PRO A 241 30.96 -24.95 -17.61
N GLU A 242 31.33 -24.19 -16.58
CA GLU A 242 31.69 -24.72 -15.26
C GLU A 242 30.55 -25.51 -14.60
N THR A 243 29.29 -25.16 -14.88
CA THR A 243 28.12 -25.87 -14.36
C THR A 243 28.02 -27.28 -14.94
N ALA A 244 28.31 -27.44 -16.25
CA ALA A 244 28.37 -28.75 -16.90
C ALA A 244 29.51 -29.61 -16.33
N VAL A 245 30.68 -29.01 -16.10
CA VAL A 245 31.85 -29.70 -15.52
C VAL A 245 31.56 -30.18 -14.09
N ALA A 246 30.82 -29.42 -13.31
CA ALA A 246 30.40 -29.78 -11.95
C ALA A 246 29.31 -30.86 -11.90
N GLY A 247 28.79 -31.32 -13.05
CA GLY A 247 27.74 -32.33 -13.15
C GLY A 247 26.42 -31.92 -12.48
N THR A 248 26.22 -30.61 -12.26
CA THR A 248 25.06 -30.04 -11.55
C THR A 248 24.00 -29.59 -12.55
N ALA A 249 22.73 -29.86 -12.26
CA ALA A 249 21.64 -29.42 -13.14
C ALA A 249 21.62 -27.88 -13.27
N PRO A 250 21.48 -27.29 -14.48
CA PRO A 250 21.58 -25.84 -14.72
C PRO A 250 20.66 -24.99 -13.83
N LEU A 251 19.37 -25.34 -13.75
CA LEU A 251 18.42 -24.61 -12.91
C LEU A 251 18.75 -24.74 -11.42
N LEU A 252 19.27 -25.89 -10.99
CA LEU A 252 19.69 -26.07 -9.59
C LEU A 252 20.90 -25.19 -9.27
N ASP A 253 21.88 -25.12 -10.17
CA ASP A 253 23.02 -24.20 -10.06
C ASP A 253 22.54 -22.74 -9.99
N TYR A 254 21.66 -22.33 -10.90
CA TYR A 254 21.10 -20.98 -10.92
C TYR A 254 20.41 -20.59 -9.61
N VAL A 255 19.47 -21.42 -9.14
CA VAL A 255 18.72 -21.16 -7.91
C VAL A 255 19.60 -21.22 -6.66
N SER A 256 20.67 -22.02 -6.70
CA SER A 256 21.55 -22.21 -5.55
C SER A 256 22.65 -21.16 -5.42
N ALA A 257 23.15 -20.64 -6.54
CA ALA A 257 24.33 -19.78 -6.56
C ALA A 257 24.36 -18.85 -7.79
N GLY A 258 23.89 -19.29 -8.95
CA GLY A 258 24.02 -18.53 -10.19
C GLY A 258 23.30 -17.18 -10.17
N ALA A 259 22.11 -17.10 -9.58
CA ALA A 259 21.36 -15.84 -9.46
C ALA A 259 22.12 -14.81 -8.61
N ASP A 260 22.68 -15.23 -7.47
CA ASP A 260 23.50 -14.36 -6.59
C ASP A 260 24.81 -13.94 -7.27
N ALA A 261 25.33 -14.79 -8.17
CA ALA A 261 26.51 -14.49 -8.98
C ALA A 261 26.21 -13.62 -10.21
N GLY A 262 24.96 -13.14 -10.39
CA GLY A 262 24.56 -12.31 -11.52
C GLY A 262 24.55 -13.07 -12.85
N ARG A 263 24.39 -14.39 -12.83
CA ARG A 263 24.21 -15.19 -14.04
C ARG A 263 22.82 -14.94 -14.63
N ASP A 264 22.71 -14.96 -15.94
CA ASP A 264 21.45 -14.80 -16.65
C ASP A 264 20.86 -16.19 -16.95
N PRO A 265 19.55 -16.40 -16.74
CA PRO A 265 18.91 -17.70 -16.97
C PRO A 265 18.43 -17.90 -18.41
N HIS A 266 18.29 -16.82 -19.18
CA HIS A 266 17.72 -16.81 -20.51
C HIS A 266 18.24 -15.62 -21.33
N PRO A 267 18.43 -15.71 -22.66
CA PRO A 267 18.89 -14.59 -23.50
C PRO A 267 18.03 -13.32 -23.43
N LEU A 268 16.76 -13.47 -23.05
CA LEU A 268 15.79 -12.37 -22.95
C LEU A 268 15.59 -11.83 -21.54
N PHE A 269 16.33 -12.37 -20.56
CA PHE A 269 16.25 -11.98 -19.16
C PHE A 269 17.63 -11.58 -18.65
N ASP A 270 17.81 -10.28 -18.40
CA ASP A 270 19.06 -9.74 -17.85
C ASP A 270 18.89 -9.55 -16.34
N GLY A 271 19.43 -10.49 -15.57
CA GLY A 271 19.26 -10.53 -14.12
C GLY A 271 19.92 -9.34 -13.41
N THR A 272 21.04 -8.85 -13.95
CA THR A 272 21.77 -7.70 -13.38
C THR A 272 21.01 -6.42 -13.66
N TRP A 273 20.65 -6.16 -14.91
CA TRP A 273 19.85 -4.99 -15.30
C TRP A 273 18.51 -4.99 -14.58
N TYR A 274 17.82 -6.13 -14.51
CA TYR A 274 16.53 -6.24 -13.84
C TYR A 274 16.67 -5.90 -12.34
N ALA A 275 17.67 -6.47 -11.65
CA ALA A 275 17.92 -6.16 -10.24
C ALA A 275 18.34 -4.69 -10.00
N GLU A 276 19.06 -4.09 -10.95
CA GLU A 276 19.49 -2.69 -10.87
C GLU A 276 18.37 -1.69 -11.19
N ARG A 277 17.44 -2.06 -12.09
CA ARG A 277 16.31 -1.24 -12.53
C ARG A 277 15.17 -1.23 -11.50
N TYR A 278 15.01 -2.34 -10.78
CA TYR A 278 13.89 -2.63 -9.88
C TYR A 278 14.40 -2.97 -8.46
N ARG A 279 15.00 -1.96 -7.81
CA ARG A 279 15.79 -2.10 -6.55
C ARG A 279 14.98 -2.20 -5.27
N ASP A 280 13.66 -2.15 -5.37
CA ASP A 280 12.72 -2.03 -4.26
C ASP A 280 12.72 -3.24 -3.28
N LEU A 281 13.44 -4.33 -3.58
CA LEU A 281 13.37 -5.58 -2.80
C LEU A 281 14.71 -6.30 -2.58
N ARG A 282 15.86 -5.62 -2.61
CA ARG A 282 17.17 -6.27 -2.34
C ARG A 282 17.31 -6.69 -0.85
N THR A 283 16.83 -7.88 -0.51
CA THR A 283 17.20 -8.62 0.71
C THR A 283 18.25 -9.70 0.39
N GLN A 284 18.90 -10.28 1.39
CA GLN A 284 19.75 -11.47 1.19
C GLN A 284 18.91 -12.62 0.58
N GLY A 285 19.44 -13.30 -0.46
CA GLY A 285 18.77 -14.41 -1.15
C GLY A 285 17.80 -14.00 -2.28
N PHE A 286 17.99 -12.81 -2.88
CA PHE A 286 17.17 -12.30 -3.99
C PHE A 286 17.48 -13.01 -5.32
N ASN A 287 16.52 -13.76 -5.87
CA ASN A 287 16.62 -14.34 -7.21
C ASN A 287 15.82 -13.49 -8.22
N PRO A 288 16.48 -12.79 -9.19
CA PRO A 288 15.82 -11.87 -10.11
C PRO A 288 14.72 -12.50 -10.96
N LEU A 289 14.94 -13.70 -11.50
CA LEU A 289 13.95 -14.39 -12.33
C LEU A 289 12.76 -14.88 -11.49
N ALA A 290 13.01 -15.45 -10.30
CA ALA A 290 11.93 -15.85 -9.41
C ALA A 290 11.09 -14.66 -8.98
N HIS A 291 11.72 -13.50 -8.73
CA HIS A 291 11.03 -12.25 -8.45
C HIS A 291 10.18 -11.79 -9.65
N PHE A 292 10.72 -11.80 -10.86
CA PHE A 292 9.97 -11.47 -12.07
C PHE A 292 8.74 -12.37 -12.24
N VAL A 293 8.90 -13.68 -12.18
CA VAL A 293 7.79 -14.64 -12.35
C VAL A 293 6.70 -14.47 -11.29
N ARG A 294 7.07 -14.12 -10.04
CA ARG A 294 6.10 -13.94 -8.96
C ARG A 294 5.38 -12.60 -9.01
N PHE A 295 6.11 -11.53 -9.29
CA PHE A 295 5.65 -10.15 -9.07
C PHE A 295 5.85 -9.29 -10.31
N GLY A 296 7.08 -9.18 -10.80
CA GLY A 296 7.43 -8.22 -11.86
C GLY A 296 6.63 -8.38 -13.16
N ALA A 297 6.32 -9.61 -13.53
CA ALA A 297 5.44 -9.93 -14.65
C ALA A 297 4.06 -9.26 -14.55
N ARG A 298 3.41 -9.35 -13.39
CA ARG A 298 2.08 -8.76 -13.13
C ARG A 298 2.10 -7.24 -13.08
N GLU A 299 3.24 -6.69 -12.70
CA GLU A 299 3.47 -5.25 -12.63
C GLU A 299 3.98 -4.66 -13.95
N HIS A 300 3.97 -5.46 -15.03
CA HIS A 300 4.49 -5.06 -16.34
C HIS A 300 5.94 -4.55 -16.30
N ARG A 301 6.76 -5.06 -15.36
CA ARG A 301 8.20 -4.79 -15.34
C ARG A 301 8.83 -5.43 -16.58
N SER A 302 9.76 -4.71 -17.19
CA SER A 302 10.51 -5.23 -18.32
C SER A 302 11.60 -6.18 -17.81
N PRO A 303 11.86 -7.32 -18.46
CA PRO A 303 12.83 -8.32 -18.02
C PRO A 303 14.27 -8.05 -18.50
N SER A 304 14.42 -7.19 -19.51
CA SER A 304 15.70 -6.77 -20.08
C SER A 304 15.52 -5.43 -20.81
N PRO A 305 16.61 -4.75 -21.23
CA PRO A 305 16.53 -3.56 -22.07
C PRO A 305 15.89 -3.80 -23.45
N HIS A 306 15.75 -5.07 -23.85
CA HIS A 306 15.36 -5.46 -25.21
C HIS A 306 13.90 -5.87 -25.34
N PHE A 307 13.20 -6.02 -24.22
CA PHE A 307 11.79 -6.39 -24.17
C PHE A 307 11.03 -5.36 -23.34
N ASP A 308 10.00 -4.74 -23.91
CA ASP A 308 9.15 -3.78 -23.23
C ASP A 308 7.80 -4.44 -22.90
N SER A 309 7.67 -4.89 -21.66
CA SER A 309 6.45 -5.54 -21.17
C SER A 309 5.22 -4.64 -21.31
N GLY A 310 5.36 -3.33 -21.10
CA GLY A 310 4.25 -2.38 -21.19
C GLY A 310 3.78 -2.18 -22.62
N PHE A 311 4.72 -2.06 -23.56
CA PHE A 311 4.43 -2.01 -25.00
C PHE A 311 3.81 -3.32 -25.50
N TYR A 312 4.35 -4.47 -25.08
CA TYR A 312 3.87 -5.78 -25.50
C TYR A 312 2.40 -5.99 -25.12
N VAL A 313 2.03 -5.68 -23.86
CA VAL A 313 0.65 -5.79 -23.34
C VAL A 313 -0.35 -4.93 -24.12
N GLN A 314 0.08 -3.81 -24.70
CA GLN A 314 -0.81 -2.89 -25.42
C GLN A 314 -1.20 -3.38 -26.82
N GLN A 315 -0.54 -4.41 -27.35
CA GLN A 315 -0.90 -4.98 -28.65
C GLN A 315 -2.16 -5.85 -28.54
N GLU A 316 -3.03 -5.77 -29.55
CA GLU A 316 -4.26 -6.55 -29.59
C GLU A 316 -3.97 -8.06 -29.61
N GLY A 317 -4.56 -8.81 -28.68
CA GLY A 317 -4.33 -10.25 -28.57
C GLY A 317 -2.96 -10.65 -28.00
N ALA A 318 -2.28 -9.75 -27.28
CA ALA A 318 -0.93 -9.98 -26.76
C ALA A 318 -0.82 -10.83 -25.51
N ILE A 319 -1.89 -11.08 -24.75
CA ILE A 319 -1.81 -11.94 -23.56
C ILE A 319 -2.99 -12.92 -23.55
N ALA A 320 -2.70 -14.21 -23.46
CA ALA A 320 -3.68 -15.24 -23.12
C ALA A 320 -3.94 -15.26 -21.60
N ASP A 321 -5.18 -15.63 -21.19
CA ASP A 321 -5.61 -15.62 -19.78
C ASP A 321 -4.58 -16.27 -18.83
N GLY A 322 -4.04 -15.46 -17.92
CA GLY A 322 -3.17 -15.90 -16.83
C GLY A 322 -1.68 -16.11 -17.17
N THR A 323 -1.21 -15.72 -18.37
CA THR A 323 0.21 -15.80 -18.77
C THR A 323 0.88 -14.41 -18.70
N ASP A 324 2.16 -14.33 -18.31
CA ASP A 324 2.89 -13.06 -18.30
C ASP A 324 3.41 -12.65 -19.70
N ALA A 325 3.74 -11.36 -19.87
CA ALA A 325 4.13 -10.79 -21.16
C ALA A 325 5.34 -11.47 -21.82
N LEU A 326 6.40 -11.76 -21.04
CA LEU A 326 7.60 -12.39 -21.60
C LEU A 326 7.33 -13.86 -21.91
N THR A 327 6.67 -14.59 -21.01
CA THR A 327 6.29 -16.00 -21.23
C THR A 327 5.35 -16.13 -22.43
N ASP A 328 4.37 -15.24 -22.58
CA ASP A 328 3.46 -15.22 -23.72
C ASP A 328 4.23 -14.94 -25.02
N TYR A 329 5.14 -13.97 -25.04
CA TYR A 329 5.95 -13.68 -26.23
C TYR A 329 6.77 -14.90 -26.67
N VAL A 330 7.48 -15.55 -25.74
CA VAL A 330 8.34 -16.71 -26.08
C VAL A 330 7.55 -17.97 -26.41
N THR A 331 6.34 -18.13 -25.87
CA THR A 331 5.51 -19.32 -26.11
C THR A 331 4.49 -19.15 -27.22
N ARG A 332 4.10 -17.92 -27.59
CA ARG A 332 3.01 -17.66 -28.53
C ARG A 332 3.21 -16.39 -29.35
N GLY A 333 3.44 -15.24 -28.72
CA GLY A 333 3.42 -13.93 -29.37
C GLY A 333 4.35 -13.77 -30.57
N ALA A 334 5.59 -14.26 -30.43
CA ALA A 334 6.56 -14.26 -31.52
C ALA A 334 6.12 -15.13 -32.73
N TYR A 335 5.22 -16.08 -32.52
CA TYR A 335 4.65 -16.93 -33.59
C TYR A 335 3.38 -16.31 -34.20
N GLU A 336 2.76 -15.37 -33.49
CA GLU A 336 1.62 -14.58 -33.98
C GLU A 336 2.06 -13.29 -34.69
N GLY A 337 3.33 -12.89 -34.58
CA GLY A 337 3.89 -11.70 -35.22
C GLY A 337 3.86 -10.45 -34.35
N LEU A 338 3.67 -10.62 -33.04
CA LEU A 338 3.64 -9.52 -32.08
C LEU A 338 5.05 -9.01 -31.79
N TRP A 339 5.16 -7.70 -31.59
CA TRP A 339 6.45 -7.03 -31.42
C TRP A 339 6.86 -7.02 -29.95
N PRO A 340 8.08 -7.43 -29.59
CA PRO A 340 8.52 -7.45 -28.19
C PRO A 340 8.83 -6.07 -27.62
N ALA A 341 9.05 -5.07 -28.48
CA ALA A 341 9.30 -3.67 -28.13
C ALA A 341 9.01 -2.78 -29.34
N ALA A 342 8.78 -1.49 -29.12
CA ALA A 342 8.46 -0.53 -30.19
C ALA A 342 9.57 -0.38 -31.26
N ASP A 343 10.79 -0.76 -30.91
CA ASP A 343 12.00 -0.69 -31.74
C ASP A 343 12.44 -2.06 -32.28
N PHE A 344 11.57 -3.07 -32.29
CA PHE A 344 11.85 -4.39 -32.86
C PHE A 344 10.71 -4.86 -33.76
N ASP A 345 10.89 -4.72 -35.08
CA ASP A 345 9.93 -5.18 -36.08
C ASP A 345 10.14 -6.68 -36.40
N GLU A 346 9.20 -7.49 -35.93
CA GLU A 346 9.21 -8.95 -36.08
C GLU A 346 9.22 -9.40 -37.55
N ALA A 347 8.45 -8.72 -38.41
CA ALA A 347 8.32 -9.08 -39.82
C ALA A 347 9.58 -8.70 -40.60
N ALA A 348 10.13 -7.52 -40.34
CA ALA A 348 11.39 -7.08 -40.94
C ALA A 348 12.55 -8.00 -40.53
N TYR A 349 12.59 -8.44 -39.27
CA TYR A 349 13.61 -9.35 -38.78
C TYR A 349 13.57 -10.71 -39.50
N LEU A 350 12.38 -11.32 -39.64
CA LEU A 350 12.21 -12.61 -40.33
C LEU A 350 12.56 -12.52 -41.82
N ALA A 351 12.23 -11.41 -42.49
CA ALA A 351 12.61 -11.20 -43.88
C ALA A 351 14.13 -11.13 -44.07
N ALA A 352 14.84 -10.50 -43.12
CA ALA A 352 16.29 -10.39 -43.13
C ALA A 352 17.01 -11.69 -42.69
N ASN A 353 16.34 -12.51 -41.87
CA ASN A 353 16.87 -13.75 -41.30
C ASN A 353 15.90 -14.92 -41.53
N PRO A 354 15.69 -15.40 -42.77
CA PRO A 354 14.69 -16.44 -43.06
C PRO A 354 14.91 -17.76 -42.32
N GLU A 355 16.15 -18.07 -41.92
CA GLU A 355 16.49 -19.20 -41.08
C GLU A 355 15.87 -19.12 -39.69
N ALA A 356 15.63 -17.92 -39.15
CA ALA A 356 14.94 -17.71 -37.89
C ALA A 356 13.49 -18.22 -37.94
N ALA A 357 12.87 -18.26 -39.12
CA ALA A 357 11.52 -18.81 -39.29
C ALA A 357 11.46 -20.34 -39.07
N ALA A 358 12.58 -21.04 -39.24
CA ALA A 358 12.70 -22.48 -38.99
C ALA A 358 13.17 -22.82 -37.56
N ALA A 359 13.61 -21.83 -36.79
CA ALA A 359 14.11 -22.02 -35.43
C ALA A 359 12.95 -22.17 -34.42
N ALA A 360 13.11 -23.08 -33.46
CA ALA A 360 12.15 -23.33 -32.38
C ALA A 360 12.31 -22.34 -31.21
N MET A 361 12.51 -21.05 -31.49
CA MET A 361 12.74 -19.97 -30.52
C MET A 361 12.21 -18.64 -31.07
N SER A 362 11.88 -17.66 -30.22
CA SER A 362 11.36 -16.33 -30.63
C SER A 362 12.34 -15.54 -31.53
N SER A 363 11.87 -14.57 -32.31
CA SER A 363 12.75 -13.77 -33.17
C SER A 363 13.72 -12.91 -32.37
N LEU A 364 13.26 -12.31 -31.27
CA LEU A 364 14.13 -11.58 -30.35
C LEU A 364 15.17 -12.51 -29.71
N GLU A 365 14.82 -13.75 -29.38
CA GLU A 365 15.77 -14.71 -28.83
C GLU A 365 16.79 -15.16 -29.88
N HIS A 366 16.35 -15.44 -31.11
CA HIS A 366 17.24 -15.72 -32.23
C HIS A 366 18.21 -14.56 -32.46
N TRP A 367 17.74 -13.31 -32.35
CA TRP A 367 18.60 -12.13 -32.39
C TRP A 367 19.59 -12.08 -31.22
N ALA A 368 19.11 -12.24 -29.99
CA ALA A 368 19.92 -12.17 -28.77
C ALA A 368 21.04 -13.22 -28.75
N ARG A 369 20.79 -14.42 -29.31
CA ARG A 369 21.78 -15.49 -29.43
C ARG A 369 22.84 -15.25 -30.51
N ASN A 370 22.53 -14.44 -31.53
CA ASN A 370 23.41 -14.21 -32.69
C ASN A 370 24.09 -12.82 -32.71
N ALA A 371 23.73 -11.91 -31.80
CA ALA A 371 24.35 -10.59 -31.57
C ALA A 371 24.51 -9.70 -32.84
N GLY A 372 23.51 -9.67 -33.72
CA GLY A 372 23.46 -8.77 -34.89
C GLY A 372 22.97 -7.35 -34.56
N GLU A 373 23.02 -6.42 -35.53
CA GLU A 373 22.38 -5.10 -35.38
C GLU A 373 20.87 -5.24 -35.15
N LYS A 374 20.33 -4.54 -34.15
CA LYS A 374 18.89 -4.55 -33.85
C LYS A 374 18.16 -3.87 -35.01
N PRO A 375 17.17 -4.51 -35.67
CA PRO A 375 16.41 -3.87 -36.74
C PRO A 375 15.68 -2.64 -36.18
N VAL A 376 15.84 -1.49 -36.85
CA VAL A 376 15.30 -0.20 -36.38
C VAL A 376 13.79 -0.14 -36.64
N GLY A 377 12.99 0.02 -35.59
CA GLY A 377 11.55 0.31 -35.66
C GLY A 377 11.24 1.78 -36.01
N LEU A 378 10.05 2.26 -35.64
CA LEU A 378 9.42 3.54 -36.06
C LEU A 378 10.12 4.86 -35.63
N SER A 379 11.44 4.93 -35.49
CA SER A 379 12.14 6.19 -35.19
C SER A 379 13.41 6.39 -36.02
N GLY A 380 13.26 6.98 -37.19
CA GLY A 380 14.39 7.54 -37.94
C GLY A 380 14.06 8.94 -38.46
N VAL A 381 14.63 9.99 -37.85
CA VAL A 381 15.02 11.24 -38.53
C VAL A 381 16.16 11.92 -37.76
N THR A 382 17.25 12.23 -38.46
CA THR A 382 18.34 13.12 -38.06
C THR A 382 18.19 14.50 -38.72
N GLY A 383 18.62 15.57 -38.05
CA GLY A 383 18.72 16.91 -38.67
C GLY A 383 19.37 17.97 -37.76
N ALA A 384 20.46 18.59 -38.24
CA ALA A 384 21.31 19.54 -37.52
C ALA A 384 20.95 21.02 -37.79
N GLY A 385 20.93 21.85 -36.74
CA GLY A 385 20.72 23.32 -36.77
C GLY A 385 20.22 23.85 -35.42
N ALA A 386 20.10 25.17 -35.19
CA ALA A 386 19.57 25.69 -33.90
C ALA A 386 18.10 25.27 -33.66
N ALA A 387 17.28 25.19 -34.71
CA ALA A 387 15.98 24.51 -34.66
C ALA A 387 16.13 23.01 -34.38
N GLY A 388 17.18 22.37 -34.91
CA GLY A 388 17.57 21.01 -34.57
C GLY A 388 18.10 20.84 -33.14
N LEU A 389 18.64 21.88 -32.49
CA LEU A 389 18.99 21.88 -31.07
C LEU A 389 17.72 22.02 -30.21
N PHE A 390 16.73 22.81 -30.64
CA PHE A 390 15.42 22.89 -29.99
C PHE A 390 14.59 21.61 -30.14
N ASP A 391 14.64 20.97 -31.31
CA ASP A 391 14.03 19.66 -31.53
C ASP A 391 14.85 18.54 -30.89
N GLN A 392 16.18 18.66 -30.78
CA GLN A 392 17.02 17.80 -29.94
C GLN A 392 16.73 17.99 -28.46
N LEU A 393 16.42 19.19 -27.97
CA LEU A 393 16.03 19.41 -26.57
C LEU A 393 14.60 18.90 -26.31
N ARG A 394 13.68 18.99 -27.28
CA ARG A 394 12.38 18.30 -27.23
C ARG A 394 12.50 16.77 -27.32
N ALA A 395 13.42 16.26 -28.14
CA ALA A 395 13.67 14.83 -28.28
C ALA A 395 14.43 14.28 -27.06
N ASN A 396 15.37 15.04 -26.50
CA ASN A 396 16.10 14.73 -25.27
C ASN A 396 15.21 14.90 -24.02
N GLY A 397 14.21 15.79 -24.07
CA GLY A 397 13.14 15.87 -23.06
C GLY A 397 12.14 14.71 -23.12
N ARG A 398 12.22 13.86 -24.16
CA ARG A 398 11.46 12.60 -24.26
C ARG A 398 12.26 11.38 -23.82
N THR A 399 13.59 11.44 -23.82
CA THR A 399 14.40 10.48 -23.06
C THR A 399 14.23 10.77 -21.57
N ARG A 400 13.22 10.13 -20.99
CA ARG A 400 12.99 10.10 -19.54
C ARG A 400 14.27 9.66 -18.87
N ASP A 401 14.99 10.57 -18.22
CA ASP A 401 16.10 10.22 -17.34
C ASP A 401 15.50 9.48 -16.13
N PRO A 402 15.65 8.15 -16.01
CA PRO A 402 15.07 7.43 -14.88
C PRO A 402 15.68 7.88 -13.55
N ALA A 403 16.89 8.47 -13.57
CA ALA A 403 17.51 9.06 -12.41
C ALA A 403 16.84 10.38 -11.98
N ALA A 404 16.11 11.06 -12.87
CA ALA A 404 15.40 12.30 -12.54
C ALA A 404 14.24 12.08 -11.56
N TYR A 405 13.70 10.86 -11.47
CA TYR A 405 12.73 10.51 -10.42
C TYR A 405 13.38 10.52 -9.03
N ASP A 406 14.69 10.29 -8.93
CA ASP A 406 15.45 10.37 -7.67
C ASP A 406 14.95 9.40 -6.57
N LEU A 407 15.05 8.10 -6.86
CA LEU A 407 14.74 7.03 -5.89
C LEU A 407 15.63 7.09 -4.64
N GLN A 408 16.80 7.74 -4.73
CA GLN A 408 17.66 7.94 -3.58
C GLN A 408 17.02 8.95 -2.61
N ALA A 409 16.56 10.10 -3.07
CA ALA A 409 15.86 11.06 -2.22
C ALA A 409 14.58 10.46 -1.62
N TYR A 410 13.84 9.64 -2.39
CA TYR A 410 12.71 8.88 -1.85
C TYR A 410 13.14 8.00 -0.67
N ALA A 411 14.13 7.12 -0.86
CA ALA A 411 14.61 6.22 0.18
C ALA A 411 15.16 6.97 1.42
N GLU A 412 15.91 8.05 1.21
CA GLU A 412 16.46 8.88 2.27
C GLU A 412 15.36 9.57 3.09
N LEU A 413 14.37 10.18 2.44
CA LEU A 413 13.30 10.89 3.13
C LEU A 413 12.31 9.93 3.81
N THR A 414 12.07 8.76 3.23
CA THR A 414 11.31 7.68 3.89
C THR A 414 12.04 7.16 5.13
N ALA A 415 13.37 7.02 5.08
CA ALA A 415 14.16 6.67 6.26
C ALA A 415 14.12 7.78 7.33
N VAL A 416 14.17 9.06 6.92
CA VAL A 416 14.03 10.20 7.83
C VAL A 416 12.65 10.22 8.49
N ARG A 417 11.57 9.99 7.74
CA ARG A 417 10.21 9.85 8.30
C ARG A 417 10.16 8.78 9.40
N ARG A 418 10.71 7.59 9.13
CA ARG A 418 10.75 6.49 10.11
C ARG A 418 11.55 6.87 11.35
N ARG A 419 12.67 7.59 11.18
CA ARG A 419 13.48 8.08 12.30
C ARG A 419 12.76 9.14 13.12
N ILE A 420 12.11 10.12 12.51
CA ILE A 420 11.31 11.13 13.22
C ILE A 420 10.25 10.48 14.11
N GLU A 421 9.59 9.44 13.60
CA GLU A 421 8.57 8.71 14.36
C GLU A 421 9.18 7.91 15.52
N ALA A 422 10.31 7.25 15.30
CA ALA A 422 11.05 6.57 16.37
C ALA A 422 11.54 7.57 17.44
N ASP A 423 12.11 8.70 17.02
CA ASP A 423 12.61 9.75 17.92
C ASP A 423 11.47 10.34 18.76
N ARG A 424 10.25 10.49 18.22
CA ARG A 424 9.06 10.92 18.98
C ARG A 424 8.68 9.94 20.09
N ILE A 425 8.85 8.64 19.85
CA ILE A 425 8.59 7.59 20.84
C ILE A 425 9.72 7.54 21.88
N GLU A 426 10.97 7.64 21.44
CA GLU A 426 12.15 7.57 22.31
C GLU A 426 12.34 8.82 23.18
N ALA A 427 11.96 10.01 22.69
CA ALA A 427 12.08 11.27 23.42
C ALA A 427 11.05 11.45 24.54
N PHE A 428 9.97 10.66 24.54
CA PHE A 428 8.95 10.73 25.58
C PHE A 428 9.36 9.91 26.80
N GLU A 429 9.55 10.57 27.94
CA GLU A 429 9.74 9.91 29.23
C GLU A 429 8.38 9.68 29.90
N PRO A 430 7.87 8.44 29.95
CA PRO A 430 6.51 8.20 30.40
C PRO A 430 6.42 8.25 31.93
N THR A 431 5.33 8.84 32.43
CA THR A 431 5.01 8.88 33.86
C THR A 431 3.88 7.89 34.16
N PRO A 432 4.14 6.78 34.88
CA PRO A 432 3.13 5.79 35.17
C PRO A 432 1.93 6.39 35.92
N PRO A 433 0.68 6.14 35.48
CA PRO A 433 -0.49 6.56 36.22
C PRO A 433 -0.57 5.82 37.56
N GLN A 434 -1.28 6.41 38.52
CA GLN A 434 -1.59 5.72 39.77
C GLN A 434 -2.53 4.54 39.47
N MET A 435 -2.04 3.33 39.69
CA MET A 435 -2.76 2.08 39.47
C MET A 435 -3.21 1.47 40.79
N VAL A 436 -4.38 0.85 40.79
CA VAL A 436 -4.83 -0.05 41.85
C VAL A 436 -4.12 -1.39 41.69
N SER A 437 -3.53 -1.90 42.77
CA SER A 437 -2.96 -3.25 42.79
C SER A 437 -3.31 -3.96 44.09
N ILE A 438 -3.73 -5.21 43.99
CA ILE A 438 -4.14 -6.03 45.13
C ILE A 438 -3.07 -7.09 45.38
N SER A 439 -2.32 -6.93 46.49
CA SER A 439 -1.23 -7.83 46.89
C SER A 439 -1.58 -8.78 48.06
N GLY A 440 -2.78 -8.64 48.64
CA GLY A 440 -3.24 -9.39 49.81
C GLY A 440 -4.36 -10.41 49.52
N ASP A 441 -5.16 -10.73 50.53
CA ASP A 441 -6.31 -11.62 50.42
C ASP A 441 -7.37 -11.02 49.48
N LEU A 442 -7.66 -11.73 48.39
CA LEU A 442 -8.60 -11.30 47.35
C LEU A 442 -10.04 -11.22 47.86
N ALA A 443 -10.42 -12.07 48.82
CA ALA A 443 -11.77 -12.08 49.38
C ALA A 443 -12.00 -10.92 50.36
N GLU A 444 -10.96 -10.52 51.10
CA GLU A 444 -10.99 -9.31 51.91
C GLU A 444 -11.04 -8.06 51.02
N ALA A 445 -10.23 -8.03 49.96
CA ALA A 445 -10.23 -6.93 49.00
C ALA A 445 -11.62 -6.75 48.35
N ALA A 446 -12.25 -7.85 47.92
CA ALA A 446 -13.60 -7.84 47.38
C ALA A 446 -14.63 -7.22 48.34
N GLY A 447 -14.57 -7.58 49.63
CA GLY A 447 -15.48 -7.05 50.65
C GLY A 447 -15.33 -5.56 50.95
N ARG A 448 -14.24 -4.91 50.49
CA ARG A 448 -14.03 -3.46 50.62
C ARG A 448 -14.57 -2.66 49.43
N ILE A 449 -14.89 -3.33 48.32
CA ILE A 449 -15.41 -2.69 47.12
C ILE A 449 -16.92 -2.46 47.29
N VAL A 450 -17.35 -1.21 47.13
CA VAL A 450 -18.75 -0.81 47.19
C VAL A 450 -19.10 -0.08 45.90
N LEU A 451 -20.05 -0.63 45.16
CA LEU A 451 -20.56 -0.07 43.90
C LEU A 451 -22.02 0.39 44.08
N PRO A 452 -22.48 1.39 43.31
CA PRO A 452 -23.89 1.77 43.31
C PRO A 452 -24.80 0.67 42.75
N GLU A 453 -25.98 0.53 43.33
CA GLU A 453 -27.05 -0.35 42.83
C GLU A 453 -28.31 0.49 42.53
N PRO A 454 -28.30 1.31 41.47
CA PRO A 454 -29.45 2.13 41.12
C PRO A 454 -30.66 1.26 40.73
N GLN A 455 -31.86 1.69 41.12
CA GLN A 455 -33.11 1.00 40.74
C GLN A 455 -33.41 1.13 39.24
N ALA A 456 -33.09 2.29 38.66
CA ALA A 456 -33.25 2.60 37.25
C ALA A 456 -31.90 3.15 36.70
N PRO A 457 -30.92 2.28 36.42
CA PRO A 457 -29.65 2.71 35.86
C PRO A 457 -29.87 3.34 34.48
N ARG A 458 -29.15 4.42 34.20
CA ARG A 458 -29.03 4.97 32.85
C ARG A 458 -27.94 4.25 32.05
N VAL A 459 -26.93 3.72 32.74
CA VAL A 459 -25.77 3.04 32.14
C VAL A 459 -25.62 1.64 32.73
N SER A 460 -25.32 0.66 31.89
CA SER A 460 -24.86 -0.67 32.31
C SER A 460 -23.40 -0.86 31.91
N ILE A 461 -22.51 -0.96 32.89
CA ILE A 461 -21.10 -1.30 32.68
C ILE A 461 -21.00 -2.82 32.69
N ILE A 462 -20.57 -3.39 31.56
CA ILE A 462 -20.53 -4.83 31.32
C ILE A 462 -19.07 -5.29 31.31
N ILE A 463 -18.74 -6.19 32.24
CA ILE A 463 -17.40 -6.75 32.37
C ILE A 463 -17.46 -8.25 32.09
N PRO A 464 -17.04 -8.73 30.91
CA PRO A 464 -16.88 -10.15 30.66
C PRO A 464 -15.68 -10.67 31.48
N ALA A 465 -15.85 -11.80 32.17
CA ALA A 465 -14.80 -12.37 33.01
C ALA A 465 -14.64 -13.87 32.74
N TYR A 466 -13.39 -14.32 32.56
CA TYR A 466 -13.03 -15.74 32.53
C TYR A 466 -11.71 -15.94 33.27
N ASN A 467 -11.79 -16.55 34.46
CA ASN A 467 -10.71 -16.62 35.43
C ASN A 467 -10.12 -15.23 35.75
N ASN A 468 -8.83 -15.16 36.09
CA ASN A 468 -8.09 -13.91 36.29
C ASN A 468 -8.70 -13.00 37.37
N LEU A 469 -9.27 -13.59 38.44
CA LEU A 469 -9.97 -12.88 39.52
C LEU A 469 -9.29 -11.60 40.01
N ARG A 470 -7.95 -11.59 40.14
CA ARG A 470 -7.22 -10.41 40.60
C ARG A 470 -7.45 -9.20 39.69
N PHE A 471 -7.34 -9.37 38.37
CA PHE A 471 -7.55 -8.27 37.43
C PHE A 471 -8.99 -7.77 37.49
N THR A 472 -9.97 -8.68 37.56
CA THR A 472 -11.37 -8.30 37.74
C THR A 472 -11.59 -7.48 39.02
N LEU A 473 -10.99 -7.86 40.15
CA LEU A 473 -11.07 -7.07 41.39
C LEU A 473 -10.36 -5.72 41.30
N GLU A 474 -9.21 -5.64 40.62
CA GLU A 474 -8.49 -4.39 40.38
C GLU A 474 -9.31 -3.43 39.49
N CYS A 475 -9.97 -3.95 38.44
CA CYS A 475 -10.91 -3.21 37.61
C CYS A 475 -12.11 -2.69 38.42
N LEU A 476 -12.76 -3.54 39.22
CA LEU A 476 -13.89 -3.15 40.08
C LEU A 476 -13.47 -2.14 41.16
N SER A 477 -12.26 -2.27 41.71
CA SER A 477 -11.72 -1.30 42.66
C SER A 477 -11.43 0.05 42.00
N ALA A 478 -10.91 0.04 40.77
CA ALA A 478 -10.69 1.26 39.99
C ALA A 478 -12.02 1.96 39.67
N LEU A 479 -13.07 1.21 39.34
CA LEU A 479 -14.44 1.75 39.15
C LEU A 479 -14.95 2.43 40.44
N ALA A 480 -14.86 1.75 41.58
CA ALA A 480 -15.29 2.31 42.86
C ALA A 480 -14.50 3.57 43.24
N ALA A 481 -13.19 3.59 42.98
CA ALA A 481 -12.31 4.72 43.28
C ALA A 481 -12.52 5.92 42.35
N ALA A 482 -12.78 5.69 41.06
CA ALA A 482 -12.99 6.75 40.07
C ALA A 482 -14.28 7.57 40.31
N GLY A 483 -15.29 6.95 40.94
CA GLY A 483 -16.57 7.58 41.25
C GLY A 483 -17.41 7.90 40.00
N GLY A 484 -18.45 8.74 40.16
CA GLY A 484 -19.33 9.13 39.06
C GLY A 484 -20.29 8.02 38.58
N LEU A 485 -20.52 6.99 39.39
CA LEU A 485 -21.31 5.80 39.04
C LEU A 485 -22.75 5.81 39.58
N ALA A 486 -23.26 6.93 40.08
CA ALA A 486 -24.57 6.98 40.76
C ALA A 486 -25.75 6.51 39.87
N GLU A 487 -25.65 6.71 38.56
CA GLU A 487 -26.65 6.27 37.56
C GLU A 487 -26.20 5.02 36.80
N ALA A 488 -25.09 4.38 37.18
CA ALA A 488 -24.52 3.23 36.51
C ALA A 488 -24.68 1.97 37.37
N GLU A 489 -25.15 0.89 36.75
CA GLU A 489 -25.01 -0.45 37.34
C GLU A 489 -23.75 -1.13 36.80
N THR A 490 -23.11 -1.95 37.63
CA THR A 490 -21.97 -2.78 37.23
C THR A 490 -22.41 -4.24 37.15
N LEU A 491 -22.22 -4.83 35.98
CA LEU A 491 -22.61 -6.19 35.63
C LEU A 491 -21.38 -6.98 35.20
N VAL A 492 -21.02 -8.02 35.95
CA VAL A 492 -20.01 -9.00 35.53
C VAL A 492 -20.72 -10.20 34.92
N ILE A 493 -20.35 -10.55 33.68
CA ILE A 493 -20.76 -11.80 33.06
C ILE A 493 -19.59 -12.80 33.20
N ASP A 494 -19.72 -13.73 34.15
CA ASP A 494 -18.76 -14.81 34.40
C ASP A 494 -18.94 -15.92 33.38
N ASP A 495 -17.96 -16.09 32.48
CA ASP A 495 -17.96 -17.04 31.37
C ASP A 495 -17.51 -18.44 31.79
N ALA A 496 -18.17 -18.96 32.83
CA ALA A 496 -17.87 -20.23 33.47
C ALA A 496 -16.43 -20.32 34.04
N SER A 497 -16.00 -19.31 34.80
CA SER A 497 -14.70 -19.33 35.48
C SER A 497 -14.53 -20.57 36.37
N SER A 498 -13.30 -21.09 36.36
CA SER A 498 -12.87 -22.30 37.07
C SER A 498 -12.09 -22.02 38.35
N ASP A 499 -11.67 -20.76 38.55
CA ASP A 499 -11.00 -20.29 39.76
C ASP A 499 -12.00 -19.76 40.81
N ALA A 500 -11.50 -19.06 41.83
CA ALA A 500 -12.31 -18.51 42.92
C ALA A 500 -13.20 -17.31 42.52
N THR A 501 -13.21 -16.92 41.24
CA THR A 501 -13.99 -15.77 40.73
C THR A 501 -15.45 -15.72 41.23
N PRO A 502 -16.24 -16.79 41.10
CA PRO A 502 -17.67 -16.75 41.44
C PRO A 502 -17.92 -16.55 42.94
N GLU A 503 -17.12 -17.22 43.78
CA GLU A 503 -17.23 -17.12 45.24
C GLU A 503 -16.80 -15.73 45.72
N VAL A 504 -15.66 -15.24 45.24
CA VAL A 504 -15.06 -14.00 45.73
C VAL A 504 -15.83 -12.77 45.26
N LEU A 505 -16.26 -12.73 43.99
CA LEU A 505 -17.03 -11.59 43.48
C LEU A 505 -18.38 -11.42 44.19
N SER A 506 -18.98 -12.49 44.71
CA SER A 506 -20.23 -12.41 45.50
C SER A 506 -20.12 -11.55 46.77
N ARG A 507 -18.90 -11.23 47.20
CA ARG A 507 -18.62 -10.38 48.37
C ARG A 507 -18.58 -8.89 48.04
N VAL A 508 -18.60 -8.50 46.76
CA VAL A 508 -18.58 -7.10 46.33
C VAL A 508 -19.99 -6.51 46.46
N ALA A 509 -20.14 -5.46 47.26
CA ALA A 509 -21.45 -4.83 47.49
C ALA A 509 -21.91 -4.05 46.25
N GLY A 510 -23.17 -4.25 45.84
CA GLY A 510 -23.78 -3.57 44.69
C GLY A 510 -23.40 -4.14 43.32
N LEU A 511 -22.58 -5.19 43.26
CA LEU A 511 -22.22 -5.86 42.01
C LEU A 511 -23.30 -6.85 41.57
N ARG A 512 -23.73 -6.77 40.31
CA ARG A 512 -24.55 -7.82 39.68
C ARG A 512 -23.64 -8.82 38.97
N ILE A 513 -23.83 -10.11 39.24
CA ILE A 513 -23.05 -11.18 38.63
C ILE A 513 -24.00 -12.14 37.92
N VAL A 514 -23.74 -12.40 36.65
CA VAL A 514 -24.46 -13.39 35.84
C VAL A 514 -23.46 -14.41 35.36
N ARG A 515 -23.72 -15.70 35.57
CA ARG A 515 -22.80 -16.78 35.23
C ARG A 515 -23.31 -17.61 34.05
N ASN A 516 -22.42 -17.92 33.10
CA ASN A 516 -22.62 -18.90 32.04
C ASN A 516 -22.40 -20.33 32.57
N ASP A 517 -23.15 -21.29 32.02
CA ASP A 517 -23.01 -22.71 32.36
C ASP A 517 -21.75 -23.33 31.74
N GLU A 518 -21.33 -22.82 30.59
CA GLU A 518 -20.13 -23.21 29.86
C GLU A 518 -19.36 -21.97 29.36
N ASN A 519 -18.11 -22.15 28.95
CA ASN A 519 -17.30 -21.07 28.37
C ASN A 519 -17.74 -20.82 26.92
N LEU A 520 -18.42 -19.69 26.70
CA LEU A 520 -18.99 -19.27 25.42
C LEU A 520 -18.04 -18.41 24.59
N GLY A 521 -16.97 -17.87 25.19
CA GLY A 521 -16.04 -16.93 24.58
C GLY A 521 -16.56 -15.49 24.59
N PHE A 522 -15.65 -14.54 24.36
CA PHE A 522 -15.89 -13.09 24.51
C PHE A 522 -17.18 -12.60 23.84
N ILE A 523 -17.35 -12.88 22.54
CA ILE A 523 -18.49 -12.39 21.76
C ILE A 523 -19.83 -12.81 22.35
N ARG A 524 -19.98 -14.11 22.64
CA ARG A 524 -21.25 -14.67 23.11
C ARG A 524 -21.55 -14.24 24.54
N THR A 525 -20.51 -14.13 25.37
CA THR A 525 -20.59 -13.61 26.75
C THR A 525 -21.04 -12.16 26.76
N CYS A 526 -20.46 -11.31 25.91
CA CYS A 526 -20.89 -9.92 25.78
C CYS A 526 -22.32 -9.80 25.23
N ASN A 527 -22.71 -10.62 24.25
CA ASN A 527 -24.07 -10.59 23.70
C ASN A 527 -25.14 -10.99 24.72
N ARG A 528 -24.85 -11.92 25.63
CA ARG A 528 -25.77 -12.29 26.71
C ARG A 528 -26.09 -11.11 27.62
N ALA A 529 -25.19 -10.14 27.75
CA ALA A 529 -25.43 -8.97 28.59
C ALA A 529 -26.62 -8.12 28.12
N ILE A 530 -27.08 -8.25 26.86
CA ILE A 530 -28.28 -7.55 26.34
C ILE A 530 -29.52 -7.86 27.17
N ASP A 531 -29.69 -9.12 27.57
CA ASP A 531 -30.88 -9.60 28.30
C ASP A 531 -30.85 -9.19 29.78
N GLU A 532 -29.67 -8.86 30.30
CA GLU A 532 -29.41 -8.63 31.72
C GLU A 532 -29.21 -7.14 32.07
N ALA A 533 -28.73 -6.36 31.11
CA ALA A 533 -28.45 -4.94 31.23
C ALA A 533 -29.74 -4.10 31.20
N ARG A 534 -29.87 -3.19 32.17
CA ARG A 534 -31.05 -2.33 32.35
C ARG A 534 -30.85 -0.90 31.82
N GLY A 535 -29.61 -0.47 31.64
CA GLY A 535 -29.25 0.87 31.17
C GLY A 535 -29.60 1.13 29.70
N GLU A 536 -29.79 2.39 29.36
CA GLU A 536 -29.98 2.85 27.97
C GLU A 536 -28.66 2.86 27.20
N VAL A 537 -27.54 3.07 27.91
CA VAL A 537 -26.17 3.00 27.38
C VAL A 537 -25.48 1.76 27.94
N LEU A 538 -24.87 0.99 27.05
CA LEU A 538 -23.99 -0.14 27.40
C LEU A 538 -22.55 0.34 27.32
N VAL A 539 -21.75 0.00 28.32
CA VAL A 539 -20.29 0.19 28.30
C VAL A 539 -19.63 -1.15 28.49
N PHE A 540 -19.13 -1.74 27.41
CA PHE A 540 -18.28 -2.92 27.48
C PHE A 540 -16.91 -2.50 28.01
N LEU A 541 -16.43 -3.16 29.06
CA LEU A 541 -15.18 -2.85 29.73
C LEU A 541 -14.45 -4.15 30.06
N ASN A 542 -13.28 -4.38 29.47
CA ASN A 542 -12.50 -5.56 29.79
C ASN A 542 -12.05 -5.58 31.25
N ASN A 543 -11.90 -6.78 31.81
CA ASN A 543 -11.52 -6.96 33.21
C ASN A 543 -10.05 -6.60 33.51
N ASP A 544 -9.22 -6.36 32.50
CA ASP A 544 -7.83 -5.90 32.58
C ASP A 544 -7.67 -4.40 32.28
N VAL A 545 -8.76 -3.63 32.43
CA VAL A 545 -8.79 -2.17 32.35
C VAL A 545 -8.94 -1.54 33.73
N GLN A 546 -8.22 -0.44 33.97
CA GLN A 546 -8.42 0.45 35.11
C GLN A 546 -8.85 1.84 34.62
N VAL A 547 -10.02 2.28 35.07
CA VAL A 547 -10.60 3.57 34.67
C VAL A 547 -10.02 4.72 35.49
N ARG A 548 -10.04 5.94 34.93
CA ARG A 548 -9.61 7.16 35.65
C ARG A 548 -10.80 8.00 36.10
N ALA A 549 -10.58 8.90 37.06
CA ALA A 549 -11.61 9.84 37.51
C ALA A 549 -12.17 10.63 36.31
N GLY A 550 -13.51 10.72 36.22
CA GLY A 550 -14.19 11.45 35.15
C GLY A 550 -14.35 10.71 33.81
N TRP A 551 -13.95 9.44 33.70
CA TRP A 551 -13.99 8.70 32.42
C TRP A 551 -15.40 8.49 31.83
N LEU A 552 -16.41 8.19 32.65
CA LEU A 552 -17.71 7.73 32.14
C LEU A 552 -18.56 8.84 31.52
N ALA A 553 -18.59 10.02 32.16
CA ALA A 553 -19.48 11.10 31.76
C ALA A 553 -19.24 11.60 30.32
N PRO A 554 -17.99 11.78 29.85
CA PRO A 554 -17.71 12.14 28.46
C PRO A 554 -18.23 11.12 27.44
N LEU A 555 -18.08 9.81 27.69
CA LEU A 555 -18.57 8.76 26.78
C LEU A 555 -20.11 8.80 26.66
N VAL A 556 -20.79 8.95 27.80
CA VAL A 556 -22.25 9.07 27.84
C VAL A 556 -22.73 10.38 27.17
N ALA A 557 -21.99 11.48 27.36
CA ALA A 557 -22.29 12.76 26.73
C ALA A 557 -22.11 12.71 25.20
N ALA A 558 -21.12 11.96 24.69
CA ALA A 558 -20.95 11.76 23.25
C ALA A 558 -22.16 11.04 22.63
N LEU A 559 -22.70 10.02 23.31
CA LEU A 559 -23.88 9.26 22.84
C LEU A 559 -25.22 10.01 22.98
N ALA A 560 -25.24 11.18 23.61
CA ALA A 560 -26.41 12.05 23.63
C ALA A 560 -26.69 12.67 22.24
N ASP A 561 -25.66 12.76 21.39
CA ASP A 561 -25.84 13.06 19.97
C ASP A 561 -26.44 11.82 19.27
N PRO A 562 -27.65 11.91 18.68
CA PRO A 562 -28.28 10.79 17.99
C PRO A 562 -27.48 10.31 16.78
N GLN A 563 -26.57 11.13 16.23
CA GLN A 563 -25.69 10.73 15.12
C GLN A 563 -24.54 9.84 15.59
N VAL A 564 -24.18 9.80 16.88
CA VAL A 564 -23.05 9.00 17.38
C VAL A 564 -23.55 7.62 17.79
N GLY A 565 -23.12 6.56 17.11
CA GLY A 565 -23.49 5.17 17.40
C GLY A 565 -22.63 4.54 18.50
N ALA A 566 -21.34 4.86 18.56
CA ALA A 566 -20.44 4.37 19.59
C ALA A 566 -19.38 5.41 19.97
N ALA A 567 -18.85 5.31 21.20
CA ALA A 567 -17.78 6.16 21.70
C ALA A 567 -16.66 5.33 22.37
N ALA A 568 -15.40 5.69 22.08
CA ALA A 568 -14.20 5.10 22.65
C ALA A 568 -13.39 6.12 23.48
N PRO A 569 -12.78 5.70 24.60
CA PRO A 569 -11.91 6.56 25.40
C PRO A 569 -10.49 6.66 24.83
N LYS A 570 -9.70 7.58 25.36
CA LYS A 570 -8.22 7.55 25.32
C LYS A 570 -7.71 6.41 26.20
N MET A 571 -6.89 5.55 25.61
CA MET A 571 -6.28 4.42 26.33
C MET A 571 -4.79 4.67 26.53
N LEU A 572 -4.33 4.44 27.75
CA LEU A 572 -2.92 4.49 28.12
C LEU A 572 -2.41 3.09 28.46
N PHE A 573 -1.12 2.87 28.21
CA PHE A 573 -0.39 1.77 28.82
C PHE A 573 -0.17 2.02 30.31
N PRO A 574 0.07 0.95 31.12
CA PRO A 574 0.38 1.10 32.54
C PRO A 574 1.65 1.90 32.85
N ASP A 575 2.52 2.10 31.88
CA ASP A 575 3.72 2.94 32.02
C ASP A 575 3.45 4.43 31.77
N GLY A 576 2.26 4.80 31.27
CA GLY A 576 1.86 6.18 30.96
C GLY A 576 1.93 6.55 29.48
N ARG A 577 2.44 5.68 28.61
CA ARG A 577 2.43 5.93 27.16
C ARG A 577 1.03 5.85 26.55
N LEU A 578 0.80 6.58 25.48
CA LEU A 578 -0.43 6.46 24.69
C LEU A 578 -0.49 5.06 24.09
N GLN A 579 -1.57 4.33 24.38
CA GLN A 579 -1.87 3.06 23.72
C GLN A 579 -2.73 3.31 22.48
N GLU A 580 -3.80 4.06 22.65
CA GLU A 580 -4.80 4.27 21.59
C GLU A 580 -5.50 5.62 21.76
N ALA A 581 -5.36 6.49 20.75
CA ALA A 581 -6.20 7.69 20.57
C ALA A 581 -7.32 7.42 19.55
N GLY A 582 -8.00 6.28 19.69
CA GLY A 582 -8.85 5.67 18.69
C GLY A 582 -8.09 4.77 17.70
N ALA A 583 -8.84 3.97 16.94
CA ALA A 583 -8.28 2.94 16.07
C ALA A 583 -8.67 3.13 14.61
N ARG A 584 -7.76 2.76 13.70
CA ARG A 584 -8.02 2.69 12.26
C ARG A 584 -7.86 1.26 11.74
N ILE A 585 -8.48 0.97 10.59
CA ILE A 585 -8.32 -0.31 9.91
C ILE A 585 -7.91 -0.09 8.45
N ASN A 586 -6.81 -0.71 8.06
CA ASN A 586 -6.25 -0.63 6.71
C ASN A 586 -7.05 -1.48 5.73
N ARG A 587 -6.81 -1.30 4.43
CA ARG A 587 -7.47 -2.06 3.35
C ARG A 587 -7.24 -3.57 3.46
N ASP A 588 -6.08 -3.98 3.96
CA ASP A 588 -5.73 -5.37 4.22
C ASP A 588 -6.33 -5.93 5.54
N GLY A 589 -7.12 -5.12 6.25
CA GLY A 589 -7.76 -5.47 7.52
C GLY A 589 -6.83 -5.34 8.73
N THR A 590 -5.57 -4.93 8.57
CA THR A 590 -4.69 -4.68 9.72
C THR A 590 -5.19 -3.48 10.51
N SER A 591 -5.15 -3.59 11.84
CA SER A 591 -5.52 -2.48 12.73
C SER A 591 -4.29 -1.65 13.10
N GLU A 592 -4.44 -0.33 13.08
CA GLU A 592 -3.48 0.60 13.66
C GLU A 592 -4.10 1.34 14.85
N MET A 593 -3.42 1.23 16.00
CA MET A 593 -3.70 2.03 17.19
C MET A 593 -3.08 3.42 16.99
N ILE A 594 -3.93 4.45 16.88
CA ILE A 594 -3.47 5.79 16.54
C ILE A 594 -2.67 6.38 17.72
N GLY A 595 -1.43 6.81 17.45
CA GLY A 595 -0.54 7.43 18.44
C GLY A 595 0.21 6.45 19.36
N LEU A 596 0.26 5.16 19.00
CA LEU A 596 0.90 4.11 19.78
C LEU A 596 2.31 4.49 20.27
N PHE A 597 2.53 4.33 21.58
CA PHE A 597 3.75 4.65 22.34
C PHE A 597 4.15 6.12 22.43
N GLN A 598 3.39 7.04 21.85
CA GLN A 598 3.70 8.46 21.91
C GLN A 598 3.25 9.12 23.23
N ASP A 599 3.62 10.38 23.40
CA ASP A 599 3.15 11.26 24.47
C ASP A 599 1.63 11.52 24.36
N PRO A 600 0.82 11.11 25.35
CA PRO A 600 -0.64 11.27 25.34
C PRO A 600 -1.12 12.72 25.53
N ASP A 601 -0.25 13.66 25.92
CA ASP A 601 -0.59 15.06 26.17
C ASP A 601 -0.38 15.96 24.94
N GLN A 602 0.12 15.40 23.82
CA GLN A 602 0.23 16.16 22.58
C GLN A 602 -1.16 16.67 22.13
N PRO A 603 -1.27 17.95 21.70
CA PRO A 603 -2.56 18.55 21.34
C PRO A 603 -3.38 17.74 20.32
N ARG A 604 -2.73 17.15 19.31
CA ARG A 604 -3.37 16.31 18.28
C ARG A 604 -4.12 15.09 18.81
N TRP A 605 -3.72 14.56 19.97
CA TRP A 605 -4.39 13.40 20.59
C TRP A 605 -5.51 13.82 21.53
N ASN A 606 -5.67 15.12 21.77
CA ASN A 606 -6.65 15.68 22.69
C ASN A 606 -7.80 16.40 21.98
N VAL A 607 -8.11 15.96 20.76
CA VAL A 607 -9.24 16.43 19.94
C VAL A 607 -10.24 15.30 19.73
N ARG A 608 -11.51 15.57 20.07
CA ARG A 608 -12.63 14.66 19.77
C ARG A 608 -12.76 14.54 18.25
N ARG A 609 -12.79 13.32 17.73
CA ARG A 609 -12.91 13.05 16.29
C ARG A 609 -13.59 11.73 15.99
N GLU A 610 -14.06 11.59 14.75
CA GLU A 610 -14.50 10.29 14.24
C GLU A 610 -13.31 9.37 13.98
N VAL A 611 -13.49 8.07 14.24
CA VAL A 611 -12.47 7.02 14.07
C VAL A 611 -13.07 5.79 13.41
N ASP A 612 -12.25 4.86 12.89
CA ASP A 612 -12.76 3.71 12.12
C ASP A 612 -13.36 2.62 13.01
N TYR A 613 -12.97 2.49 14.27
CA TYR A 613 -13.72 1.72 15.25
C TYR A 613 -13.32 2.07 16.68
N ALA A 614 -14.16 1.65 17.63
CA ALA A 614 -13.88 1.67 19.05
C ALA A 614 -13.42 0.28 19.49
N SER A 615 -12.25 0.17 20.11
CA SER A 615 -11.71 -1.12 20.55
C SER A 615 -12.56 -1.75 21.67
N GLY A 616 -12.75 -3.07 21.60
CA GLY A 616 -13.53 -3.85 22.56
C GLY A 616 -13.01 -3.82 24.01
N ALA A 617 -11.82 -3.25 24.24
CA ALA A 617 -11.29 -3.00 25.58
C ALA A 617 -12.17 -2.04 26.40
N CYS A 618 -12.70 -1.00 25.76
CA CYS A 618 -13.70 -0.11 26.34
C CYS A 618 -14.53 0.56 25.24
N LEU A 619 -15.80 0.16 25.10
CA LEU A 619 -16.71 0.64 24.06
C LEU A 619 -18.06 1.01 24.67
N ALA A 620 -18.49 2.26 24.46
CA ALA A 620 -19.82 2.72 24.82
C ALA A 620 -20.75 2.71 23.60
N VAL A 621 -21.96 2.17 23.73
CA VAL A 621 -22.97 2.06 22.65
C VAL A 621 -24.37 2.16 23.24
N ARG A 622 -25.34 2.69 22.48
CA ARG A 622 -26.74 2.65 22.91
C ARG A 622 -27.27 1.22 22.89
N ARG A 623 -27.94 0.80 23.97
CA ARG A 623 -28.52 -0.54 24.09
C ARG A 623 -29.47 -0.85 22.93
N LYS A 624 -30.27 0.14 22.52
CA LYS A 624 -31.17 0.03 21.37
C LYS A 624 -30.41 -0.32 20.08
N ASP A 625 -29.36 0.45 19.74
CA ASP A 625 -28.63 0.25 18.49
C ASP A 625 -27.87 -1.08 18.48
N PHE A 626 -27.29 -1.46 19.63
CA PHE A 626 -26.62 -2.75 19.79
C PHE A 626 -27.60 -3.92 19.66
N ALA A 627 -28.78 -3.84 20.28
CA ALA A 627 -29.83 -4.85 20.18
C ALA A 627 -30.43 -4.94 18.77
N ASP A 628 -30.71 -3.79 18.14
CA ASP A 628 -31.22 -3.69 16.76
C ASP A 628 -30.21 -4.24 15.72
N LEU A 629 -28.95 -4.45 16.11
CA LEU A 629 -27.90 -5.06 15.32
C LEU A 629 -27.66 -6.55 15.67
N GLY A 630 -28.34 -7.09 16.68
CA GLY A 630 -28.12 -8.46 17.18
C GLY A 630 -26.83 -8.63 18.00
N GLY A 631 -26.24 -7.53 18.48
CA GLY A 631 -24.99 -7.52 19.23
C GLY A 631 -23.73 -7.67 18.37
N PHE A 632 -22.66 -8.19 18.98
CA PHE A 632 -21.43 -8.59 18.29
C PHE A 632 -21.71 -9.79 17.38
N ASP A 633 -21.19 -9.76 16.15
CA ASP A 633 -21.49 -10.81 15.17
C ASP A 633 -20.73 -12.11 15.49
N THR A 634 -21.50 -13.19 15.71
CA THR A 634 -20.94 -14.51 16.01
C THR A 634 -20.13 -15.12 14.86
N HIS A 635 -20.16 -14.53 13.66
CA HIS A 635 -19.27 -14.87 12.55
C HIS A 635 -17.78 -14.75 12.94
N PHE A 636 -17.46 -13.84 13.86
CA PHE A 636 -16.10 -13.61 14.37
C PHE A 636 -15.78 -14.40 15.65
N ALA A 637 -16.65 -15.32 16.08
CA ALA A 637 -16.41 -16.08 17.31
C ALA A 637 -15.09 -16.90 17.27
N PRO A 638 -14.36 -16.96 18.39
CA PRO A 638 -14.70 -16.40 19.71
C PRO A 638 -14.30 -14.92 19.95
N ALA A 639 -13.42 -14.32 19.13
CA ALA A 639 -12.88 -12.96 19.30
C ALA A 639 -12.10 -12.50 18.05
N TYR A 640 -11.66 -11.23 18.05
CA TYR A 640 -11.01 -10.45 16.98
C TYR A 640 -11.97 -10.04 15.85
N CYS A 641 -11.94 -8.73 15.52
CA CYS A 641 -12.73 -8.03 14.51
C CYS A 641 -14.23 -7.83 14.84
N GLU A 642 -14.73 -8.30 15.97
CA GLU A 642 -16.13 -8.11 16.39
C GLU A 642 -16.49 -6.66 16.67
N ASP A 643 -15.56 -5.90 17.23
CA ASP A 643 -15.67 -4.51 17.62
C ASP A 643 -15.62 -3.59 16.39
N ALA A 644 -14.66 -3.86 15.49
CA ALA A 644 -14.60 -3.26 14.17
C ALA A 644 -15.87 -3.53 13.36
N ASP A 645 -16.37 -4.77 13.34
CA ASP A 645 -17.58 -5.15 12.60
C ASP A 645 -18.83 -4.47 13.15
N LEU A 646 -18.99 -4.41 14.48
CA LEU A 646 -20.06 -3.64 15.10
C LEU A 646 -20.03 -2.17 14.67
N CYS A 647 -18.84 -1.54 14.69
CA CYS A 647 -18.66 -0.16 14.28
C CYS A 647 -19.00 0.08 12.80
N PHE A 648 -18.64 -0.85 11.91
CA PHE A 648 -18.99 -0.77 10.49
C PHE A 648 -20.50 -0.94 10.26
N ARG A 649 -21.16 -1.88 10.96
CA ARG A 649 -22.62 -2.02 10.92
C ARG A 649 -23.37 -0.81 11.47
N LEU A 650 -22.84 -0.15 12.50
CA LEU A 650 -23.38 1.12 13.00
C LEU A 650 -23.28 2.21 11.91
N ARG A 651 -22.17 2.27 11.17
CA ARG A 651 -22.01 3.22 10.05
C ARG A 651 -22.95 2.95 8.88
N GLU A 652 -23.25 1.69 8.56
CA GLU A 652 -24.26 1.38 7.54
C GLU A 652 -25.64 1.96 7.89
N LYS A 653 -25.93 2.17 9.18
CA LYS A 653 -27.12 2.88 9.67
C LYS A 653 -26.98 4.42 9.67
N GLY A 654 -25.88 4.96 9.16
CA GLY A 654 -25.57 6.39 9.15
C GLY A 654 -25.06 6.95 10.48
N LEU A 655 -24.63 6.08 11.41
CA LEU A 655 -24.12 6.50 12.72
C LEU A 655 -22.59 6.64 12.72
N LYS A 656 -22.10 7.59 13.51
CA LYS A 656 -20.69 7.97 13.69
C LYS A 656 -20.05 7.19 14.83
N ILE A 657 -18.75 6.95 14.74
CA ILE A 657 -17.97 6.33 15.81
C ILE A 657 -16.95 7.35 16.28
N VAL A 658 -17.00 7.70 17.56
CA VAL A 658 -16.27 8.87 18.09
C VAL A 658 -15.21 8.44 19.09
N TYR A 659 -14.01 8.99 18.93
CA TYR A 659 -12.98 9.03 19.94
C TYR A 659 -13.18 10.22 20.88
N GLU A 660 -13.25 9.97 22.18
CA GLU A 660 -13.48 10.95 23.24
C GLU A 660 -12.24 11.08 24.16
N PRO A 661 -11.34 12.05 23.90
CA PRO A 661 -10.10 12.18 24.65
C PRO A 661 -10.28 12.61 26.11
N ALA A 662 -11.42 13.21 26.48
CA ALA A 662 -11.71 13.56 27.87
C ALA A 662 -12.01 12.33 28.74
N SER A 663 -12.36 11.19 28.13
CA SER A 663 -12.45 9.90 28.82
C SER A 663 -11.10 9.19 28.76
N VAL A 664 -10.50 8.89 29.90
CA VAL A 664 -9.19 8.24 29.98
C VAL A 664 -9.25 6.94 30.78
N ILE A 665 -8.66 5.89 30.22
CA ILE A 665 -8.51 4.58 30.86
C ILE A 665 -7.08 4.06 30.70
N VAL A 666 -6.70 3.08 31.52
CA VAL A 666 -5.42 2.37 31.44
C VAL A 666 -5.71 0.90 31.15
N HIS A 667 -5.07 0.32 30.13
CA HIS A 667 -5.33 -1.05 29.69
C HIS A 667 -4.05 -1.89 29.70
N HIS A 668 -4.10 -3.06 30.35
CA HIS A 668 -2.99 -4.02 30.39
C HIS A 668 -3.00 -4.93 29.16
N LEU A 669 -2.62 -4.41 27.99
CA LEU A 669 -2.68 -5.12 26.71
C LEU A 669 -2.21 -6.60 26.80
N SER A 670 -3.11 -7.52 26.44
CA SER A 670 -2.88 -8.97 26.33
C SER A 670 -2.52 -9.73 27.61
N VAL A 671 -2.67 -9.16 28.82
CA VAL A 671 -2.35 -9.91 30.05
C VAL A 671 -3.26 -11.14 30.25
N THR A 672 -4.53 -11.03 29.88
CA THR A 672 -5.50 -12.15 29.91
C THR A 672 -5.33 -13.11 28.73
N ALA A 673 -5.02 -12.58 27.54
CA ALA A 673 -4.82 -13.34 26.31
C ALA A 673 -3.48 -14.10 26.23
N ASN A 674 -2.46 -13.71 27.00
CA ASN A 674 -1.16 -14.39 27.05
C ASN A 674 -1.21 -15.80 27.67
N SER A 675 -2.34 -16.19 28.25
CA SER A 675 -2.62 -17.56 28.70
C SER A 675 -2.98 -18.52 27.54
N ILE A 676 -3.21 -17.99 26.34
CA ILE A 676 -3.58 -18.72 25.12
C ILE A 676 -2.34 -18.88 24.23
N ASP A 677 -2.22 -20.02 23.55
CA ASP A 677 -1.15 -20.28 22.58
C ASP A 677 -1.04 -19.16 21.53
N ALA A 678 0.14 -18.54 21.43
CA ALA A 678 0.39 -17.41 20.53
C ALA A 678 0.13 -17.77 19.05
N GLY A 679 0.38 -19.03 18.67
CA GLY A 679 0.09 -19.54 17.32
C GLY A 679 -1.42 -19.62 17.05
N TYR A 680 -2.21 -20.08 18.02
CA TYR A 680 -3.68 -20.08 17.92
C TYR A 680 -4.24 -18.66 17.82
N LYS A 681 -3.76 -17.73 18.65
CA LYS A 681 -4.17 -16.32 18.61
C LYS A 681 -3.88 -15.68 17.25
N HIS A 682 -2.67 -15.87 16.73
CA HIS A 682 -2.30 -15.33 15.43
C HIS A 682 -3.17 -15.92 14.31
N ARG A 683 -3.35 -17.25 14.25
CA ARG A 683 -4.24 -17.88 13.25
C ARG A 683 -5.68 -17.40 13.35
N LEU A 684 -6.21 -17.22 14.57
CA LEU A 684 -7.57 -16.73 14.79
C LEU A 684 -7.72 -15.28 14.31
N ALA A 685 -6.77 -14.41 14.66
CA ALA A 685 -6.76 -13.02 14.22
C ALA A 685 -6.66 -12.93 12.69
N THR A 686 -5.71 -13.62 12.05
CA THR A 686 -5.57 -13.63 10.58
C THR A 686 -6.83 -14.15 9.88
N ARG A 687 -7.43 -15.23 10.39
CA ARG A 687 -8.68 -15.77 9.83
C ARG A 687 -9.83 -14.76 9.90
N ASN A 688 -10.00 -14.11 11.04
CA ASN A 688 -11.09 -13.17 11.26
C ASN A 688 -10.84 -11.83 10.55
N GLN A 689 -9.58 -11.41 10.43
CA GLN A 689 -9.16 -10.30 9.58
C GLN A 689 -9.53 -10.55 8.12
N GLN A 690 -9.23 -11.74 7.58
CA GLN A 690 -9.60 -12.10 6.21
C GLN A 690 -11.12 -12.05 6.00
N ARG A 691 -11.90 -12.61 6.94
CA ARG A 691 -13.37 -12.52 6.93
C ARG A 691 -13.88 -11.09 6.97
N PHE A 692 -13.23 -10.24 7.76
CA PHE A 692 -13.57 -8.83 7.88
C PHE A 692 -13.33 -8.11 6.55
N VAL A 693 -12.17 -8.32 5.93
CA VAL A 693 -11.83 -7.75 4.60
C VAL A 693 -12.82 -8.23 3.54
N GLU A 694 -13.12 -9.53 3.49
CA GLU A 694 -14.10 -10.09 2.55
C GLU A 694 -15.49 -9.46 2.70
N ARG A 695 -15.92 -9.18 3.93
CA ARG A 695 -17.22 -8.55 4.20
C ARG A 695 -17.22 -7.05 3.86
N TRP A 696 -16.15 -6.34 4.19
CA TRP A 696 -16.11 -4.88 4.23
C TRP A 696 -15.21 -4.24 3.16
N ALA A 697 -14.76 -4.98 2.15
CA ALA A 697 -13.81 -4.51 1.13
C ALA A 697 -14.16 -3.12 0.56
N GLU A 698 -15.40 -2.92 0.10
CA GLU A 698 -15.83 -1.62 -0.46
C GLU A 698 -15.82 -0.50 0.59
N ALA A 699 -16.28 -0.80 1.81
CA ALA A 699 -16.27 0.15 2.91
C ALA A 699 -14.84 0.52 3.33
N LEU A 700 -13.93 -0.46 3.36
CA LEU A 700 -12.50 -0.28 3.64
C LEU A 700 -11.81 0.58 2.59
N ASP A 701 -12.12 0.36 1.31
CA ASP A 701 -11.60 1.19 0.22
C ASP A 701 -12.07 2.63 0.35
N LYS A 702 -13.36 2.84 0.65
CA LYS A 702 -13.95 4.15 0.83
C LYS A 702 -13.38 4.87 2.06
N THR A 703 -13.30 4.19 3.21
CA THR A 703 -12.76 4.81 4.43
C THR A 703 -11.30 5.16 4.23
N ASN A 704 -10.45 4.29 3.68
CA ASN A 704 -9.01 4.54 3.52
C ASN A 704 -8.64 5.53 2.41
N ARG A 705 -9.60 5.94 1.57
CA ARG A 705 -9.37 6.91 0.49
C ARG A 705 -9.10 8.30 1.07
N VAL A 706 -8.06 8.94 0.55
CA VAL A 706 -7.73 10.35 0.81
C VAL A 706 -7.85 11.10 -0.52
N ARG A 707 -8.58 12.21 -0.53
CA ARG A 707 -8.73 13.06 -1.71
C ARG A 707 -7.53 14.01 -1.82
N THR A 708 -6.93 14.08 -3.00
CA THR A 708 -5.90 15.07 -3.32
C THR A 708 -6.53 16.19 -4.15
N ILE A 709 -6.44 17.44 -3.68
CA ILE A 709 -7.02 18.61 -4.36
C ILE A 709 -5.88 19.57 -4.71
N ALA A 710 -5.70 19.90 -5.98
CA ALA A 710 -4.64 20.82 -6.39
C ALA A 710 -5.17 22.24 -6.59
N PHE A 711 -4.45 23.25 -6.08
CA PHE A 711 -4.72 24.64 -6.42
C PHE A 711 -4.54 24.86 -7.92
N HIS A 712 -5.43 25.65 -8.54
CA HIS A 712 -5.44 25.89 -9.98
C HIS A 712 -5.46 27.39 -10.26
N LEU A 713 -4.43 27.85 -10.97
CA LEU A 713 -4.23 29.25 -11.35
C LEU A 713 -4.95 29.54 -12.67
N PRO A 714 -5.88 30.52 -12.71
CA PRO A 714 -6.62 30.86 -13.94
C PRO A 714 -5.83 31.74 -14.92
N GLN A 715 -4.63 32.23 -14.55
CA GLN A 715 -3.86 33.26 -15.28
C GLN A 715 -3.08 32.76 -16.52
N PHE A 716 -3.72 32.01 -17.39
CA PHE A 716 -3.15 31.58 -18.68
C PHE A 716 -3.98 32.08 -19.85
N HIS A 717 -4.46 33.33 -19.75
CA HIS A 717 -5.15 34.04 -20.81
C HIS A 717 -4.99 35.55 -20.61
N ALA A 718 -5.04 36.32 -21.70
CA ALA A 718 -4.89 37.77 -21.63
C ALA A 718 -6.14 38.44 -21.04
N ILE A 719 -5.92 39.45 -20.21
CA ILE A 719 -6.95 40.33 -19.65
C ILE A 719 -6.52 41.81 -19.75
N PRO A 720 -7.48 42.76 -19.88
CA PRO A 720 -7.17 44.18 -20.05
C PRO A 720 -6.30 44.76 -18.92
N GLU A 721 -6.52 44.33 -17.67
CA GLU A 721 -5.78 44.77 -16.49
C GLU A 721 -4.29 44.45 -16.61
N ASN A 722 -3.98 43.24 -17.07
CA ASN A 722 -2.60 42.79 -17.23
C ASN A 722 -1.95 43.43 -18.47
N ASP A 723 -2.66 43.43 -19.60
CA ASP A 723 -2.16 43.97 -20.86
C ASP A 723 -1.77 45.44 -20.75
N ARG A 724 -2.52 46.20 -19.94
CA ARG A 724 -2.23 47.62 -19.69
C ARG A 724 -0.81 47.85 -19.19
N TRP A 725 -0.29 46.94 -18.35
CA TRP A 725 1.01 47.10 -17.69
C TRP A 725 2.13 46.25 -18.23
N TRP A 726 1.87 44.99 -18.57
CA TRP A 726 2.91 44.07 -19.03
C TRP A 726 2.99 43.97 -20.55
N GLY A 727 2.12 44.69 -21.26
CA GLY A 727 2.04 44.73 -22.72
C GLY A 727 0.94 43.81 -23.26
N ALA A 728 0.47 44.12 -24.47
CA ALA A 728 -0.64 43.40 -25.10
C ALA A 728 -0.37 41.89 -25.22
N GLY A 729 -1.35 41.08 -24.83
CA GLY A 729 -1.29 39.62 -24.88
C GLY A 729 -0.50 38.98 -23.72
N PHE A 730 -0.34 39.67 -22.59
CA PHE A 730 0.40 39.13 -21.46
C PHE A 730 -0.32 37.92 -20.85
N THR A 731 0.44 36.85 -20.65
CA THR A 731 0.02 35.66 -19.90
C THR A 731 1.18 35.18 -19.03
N GLU A 732 0.92 34.24 -18.13
CA GLU A 732 2.00 33.70 -17.32
C GLU A 732 3.10 33.00 -18.14
N TRP A 733 2.77 32.50 -19.34
CA TRP A 733 3.74 31.98 -20.29
C TRP A 733 4.80 33.00 -20.72
N THR A 734 4.47 34.29 -20.72
CA THR A 734 5.43 35.37 -21.02
C THR A 734 6.57 35.41 -20.00
N ASN A 735 6.27 35.18 -18.71
CA ASN A 735 7.29 35.11 -17.66
C ASN A 735 8.09 33.80 -17.74
N VAL A 736 7.37 32.67 -17.89
CA VAL A 736 7.96 31.33 -17.92
C VAL A 736 9.00 31.20 -19.04
N THR A 737 8.66 31.64 -20.25
CA THR A 737 9.55 31.54 -21.42
C THR A 737 10.76 32.46 -21.36
N ARG A 738 10.72 33.52 -20.54
CA ARG A 738 11.83 34.48 -20.35
C ARG A 738 12.83 34.04 -19.29
N ALA A 739 12.46 33.11 -18.41
CA ALA A 739 13.33 32.65 -17.33
C ALA A 739 14.59 31.97 -17.89
N LEU A 740 15.74 32.28 -17.29
CA LEU A 740 17.03 31.66 -17.62
C LEU A 740 17.69 31.10 -16.37
N PRO A 741 18.50 30.02 -16.49
CA PRO A 741 19.28 29.51 -15.38
C PRO A 741 20.25 30.56 -14.81
N ASN A 742 20.10 30.88 -13.53
CA ASN A 742 21.06 31.76 -12.84
C ASN A 742 22.42 31.09 -12.55
N TYR A 743 22.47 29.75 -12.43
CA TYR A 743 23.67 28.99 -12.10
C TYR A 743 23.66 27.57 -12.68
N ARG A 744 24.81 26.91 -12.75
CA ARG A 744 24.92 25.54 -13.27
C ARG A 744 24.09 24.57 -12.43
N GLY A 745 23.18 23.84 -13.08
CA GLY A 745 22.26 22.91 -12.43
C GLY A 745 20.91 23.53 -12.04
N HIS A 746 20.74 24.84 -12.17
CA HIS A 746 19.46 25.51 -12.02
C HIS A 746 18.55 25.18 -13.21
N TYR A 747 17.38 24.61 -12.95
CA TYR A 747 16.43 24.24 -14.00
C TYR A 747 15.51 25.40 -14.32
N GLN A 748 15.84 26.15 -15.37
CA GLN A 748 14.98 27.16 -15.99
C GLN A 748 15.25 27.18 -17.51
N PRO A 749 14.28 27.56 -18.35
CA PRO A 749 12.86 27.69 -18.02
C PRO A 749 12.19 26.33 -17.74
N HIS A 750 11.19 26.31 -16.88
CA HIS A 750 10.25 25.17 -16.77
C HIS A 750 9.30 25.21 -17.96
N LEU A 751 9.39 24.25 -18.89
CA LEU A 751 8.57 24.24 -20.11
C LEU A 751 7.55 23.11 -20.09
N PRO A 752 6.31 23.35 -20.56
CA PRO A 752 5.27 22.33 -20.62
C PRO A 752 5.58 21.25 -21.67
N ALA A 753 5.21 20.01 -21.37
CA ALA A 753 5.29 18.87 -22.28
C ALA A 753 3.96 18.65 -23.01
N ASP A 754 3.05 17.85 -22.44
CA ASP A 754 1.83 17.33 -23.08
C ASP A 754 0.81 18.41 -23.48
N LEU A 755 0.60 19.37 -22.58
CA LEU A 755 -0.48 20.36 -22.72
C LEU A 755 -0.05 21.57 -23.54
N GLY A 756 1.26 21.80 -23.67
CA GLY A 756 1.84 22.96 -24.35
C GLY A 756 1.49 24.30 -23.70
N PHE A 757 1.70 25.39 -24.43
CA PHE A 757 1.35 26.75 -24.01
C PHE A 757 -0.14 27.00 -24.25
N TYR A 758 -1.00 26.49 -23.36
CA TYR A 758 -2.45 26.57 -23.50
C TYR A 758 -3.03 27.96 -23.16
N ASP A 759 -4.26 28.20 -23.62
CA ASP A 759 -5.06 29.37 -23.28
C ASP A 759 -6.31 28.94 -22.49
N LEU A 760 -6.40 29.31 -21.21
CA LEU A 760 -7.54 28.92 -20.35
C LEU A 760 -8.84 29.67 -20.64
N SER A 761 -8.84 30.65 -21.55
CA SER A 761 -10.08 31.14 -22.13
C SER A 761 -10.77 30.11 -23.02
N GLN A 762 -10.07 29.04 -23.41
CA GLN A 762 -10.61 27.93 -24.19
C GLN A 762 -11.02 26.77 -23.28
N ALA A 763 -12.29 26.37 -23.33
CA ALA A 763 -12.83 25.27 -22.51
C ALA A 763 -12.08 23.94 -22.71
N GLU A 764 -11.59 23.68 -23.93
CA GLU A 764 -10.83 22.47 -24.27
C GLU A 764 -9.52 22.34 -23.48
N ALA A 765 -8.84 23.46 -23.17
CA ALA A 765 -7.63 23.42 -22.36
C ALA A 765 -7.94 22.90 -20.95
N LEU A 766 -9.01 23.41 -20.35
CA LEU A 766 -9.47 23.00 -19.02
C LEU A 766 -9.91 21.53 -18.99
N LYS A 767 -10.59 21.08 -20.06
CA LYS A 767 -11.00 19.68 -20.22
C LYS A 767 -9.81 18.73 -20.28
N ARG A 768 -8.79 19.06 -21.09
CA ARG A 768 -7.54 18.26 -21.17
C ARG A 768 -6.79 18.21 -19.85
N GLN A 769 -6.78 19.31 -19.09
CA GLN A 769 -6.20 19.34 -17.74
C GLN A 769 -6.95 18.40 -16.79
N ALA A 770 -8.28 18.48 -16.77
CA ALA A 770 -9.15 17.63 -15.96
C ALA A 770 -8.97 16.13 -16.30
N GLU A 771 -8.94 15.78 -17.59
CA GLU A 771 -8.72 14.40 -18.05
C GLU A 771 -7.34 13.87 -17.64
N LEU A 772 -6.29 14.70 -17.74
CA LEU A 772 -4.95 14.32 -17.29
C LEU A 772 -4.88 14.13 -15.78
N ALA A 773 -5.45 15.07 -15.00
CA ALA A 773 -5.51 14.99 -13.55
C ALA A 773 -6.25 13.73 -13.07
N ALA A 774 -7.42 13.45 -13.65
CA ALA A 774 -8.23 12.28 -13.32
C ALA A 774 -7.50 10.96 -13.59
N ARG A 775 -6.74 10.86 -14.69
CA ARG A 775 -5.94 9.66 -15.03
C ARG A 775 -4.91 9.30 -13.98
N TYR A 776 -4.39 10.27 -13.22
CA TYR A 776 -3.41 10.06 -12.15
C TYR A 776 -4.00 10.06 -10.74
N GLY A 777 -5.33 10.05 -10.62
CA GLY A 777 -6.01 9.94 -9.34
C GLY A 777 -6.12 11.24 -8.55
N LEU A 778 -5.82 12.40 -9.14
CA LEU A 778 -6.15 13.69 -8.52
C LEU A 778 -7.68 13.78 -8.37
N SER A 779 -8.13 14.18 -7.19
CA SER A 779 -9.56 14.14 -6.85
C SER A 779 -10.31 15.43 -7.17
N GLY A 780 -9.62 16.53 -7.46
CA GLY A 780 -10.26 17.77 -7.90
C GLY A 780 -9.32 18.97 -7.94
N PHE A 781 -9.85 20.11 -8.40
CA PHE A 781 -9.15 21.39 -8.44
C PHE A 781 -9.75 22.41 -7.46
N CYS A 782 -8.89 23.25 -6.88
CA CYS A 782 -9.27 24.42 -6.10
C CYS A 782 -8.90 25.68 -6.91
N PHE A 783 -9.87 26.26 -7.61
CA PHE A 783 -9.63 27.42 -8.47
C PHE A 783 -9.53 28.70 -7.65
N TYR A 784 -8.53 29.53 -7.94
CA TYR A 784 -8.54 30.90 -7.40
C TYR A 784 -9.72 31.69 -7.97
N TYR A 785 -10.46 32.33 -7.06
CA TYR A 785 -11.58 33.20 -7.34
C TYR A 785 -11.18 34.64 -7.05
N TYR A 786 -11.05 35.46 -8.10
CA TYR A 786 -10.71 36.87 -7.96
C TYR A 786 -11.96 37.73 -8.07
N TRP A 787 -12.42 38.17 -6.90
CA TRP A 787 -13.60 39.02 -6.74
C TRP A 787 -13.28 40.16 -5.80
N PHE A 788 -13.65 41.37 -6.22
CA PHE A 788 -13.39 42.61 -5.53
C PHE A 788 -14.70 43.32 -5.16
N ALA A 789 -14.62 44.16 -4.12
CA ALA A 789 -15.74 44.96 -3.63
C ALA A 789 -16.49 45.67 -4.78
N GLY A 790 -17.82 45.71 -4.66
CA GLY A 790 -18.69 46.20 -5.74
C GLY A 790 -18.93 45.21 -6.89
N GLY A 791 -18.53 43.93 -6.74
CA GLY A 791 -18.88 42.86 -7.66
C GLY A 791 -17.95 42.68 -8.87
N ARG A 792 -16.76 43.29 -8.85
CA ARG A 792 -15.82 43.22 -9.98
C ARG A 792 -15.06 41.89 -9.96
N ARG A 793 -15.18 41.11 -11.04
CA ARG A 793 -14.38 39.90 -11.27
C ARG A 793 -13.22 40.15 -12.22
N VAL A 794 -12.16 39.37 -12.05
CA VAL A 794 -10.97 39.33 -12.92
C VAL A 794 -10.57 37.87 -13.12
N LEU A 795 -9.95 37.52 -14.26
CA LEU A 795 -9.58 36.15 -14.63
C LEU A 795 -10.75 35.14 -14.60
N GLU A 796 -11.98 35.59 -14.82
CA GLU A 796 -13.19 34.81 -14.60
C GLU A 796 -13.49 33.78 -15.70
N LYS A 797 -12.86 33.90 -16.88
CA LYS A 797 -13.17 33.07 -18.06
C LYS A 797 -13.08 31.55 -17.79
N PRO A 798 -12.03 31.02 -17.13
CA PRO A 798 -11.95 29.58 -16.87
C PRO A 798 -13.09 29.10 -15.96
N LEU A 799 -13.52 29.92 -14.99
CA LEU A 799 -14.62 29.59 -14.09
C LEU A 799 -15.99 29.68 -14.78
N GLN A 800 -16.15 30.54 -15.79
CA GLN A 800 -17.37 30.57 -16.60
C GLN A 800 -17.59 29.23 -17.31
N HIS A 801 -16.53 28.59 -17.81
CA HIS A 801 -16.58 27.27 -18.43
C HIS A 801 -17.08 26.18 -17.46
N LEU A 802 -16.84 26.31 -16.16
CA LEU A 802 -17.30 25.35 -15.14
C LEU A 802 -18.82 25.40 -14.90
N THR A 803 -19.47 26.49 -15.30
CA THR A 803 -20.94 26.66 -15.24
C THR A 803 -21.64 26.40 -16.56
N ALA A 804 -20.89 26.15 -17.64
CA ALA A 804 -21.45 25.87 -18.95
C ALA A 804 -22.07 24.46 -19.01
N PRO A 805 -23.05 24.21 -19.91
CA PRO A 805 -23.65 22.88 -20.06
C PRO A 805 -22.65 21.77 -20.44
N ASP A 806 -21.57 22.12 -21.12
CA ASP A 806 -20.49 21.23 -21.58
C ASP A 806 -19.24 21.30 -20.69
N ALA A 807 -19.38 21.82 -19.46
CA ALA A 807 -18.32 21.89 -18.47
C ALA A 807 -17.65 20.51 -18.24
N PRO A 808 -16.33 20.47 -17.97
CA PRO A 808 -15.66 19.22 -17.63
C PRO A 808 -16.26 18.62 -16.36
N ASP A 809 -16.56 17.32 -16.40
CA ASP A 809 -17.06 16.54 -15.25
C ASP A 809 -15.89 16.10 -14.36
N PHE A 810 -15.22 17.09 -13.77
CA PHE A 810 -14.14 16.89 -12.81
C PHE A 810 -14.41 17.70 -11.54
N PRO A 811 -14.22 17.14 -10.33
CA PRO A 811 -14.61 17.84 -9.12
C PRO A 811 -13.81 19.13 -8.90
N PHE A 812 -14.47 20.16 -8.39
CA PHE A 812 -13.80 21.42 -8.08
C PHE A 812 -14.38 22.17 -6.88
N CYS A 813 -13.57 23.00 -6.23
CA CYS A 813 -14.00 24.05 -5.32
C CYS A 813 -13.30 25.37 -5.68
N VAL A 814 -13.60 26.43 -4.93
CA VAL A 814 -12.96 27.75 -5.12
C VAL A 814 -12.26 28.26 -3.87
N CYS A 815 -11.16 28.97 -4.09
CA CYS A 815 -10.43 29.74 -3.10
C CYS A 815 -10.56 31.24 -3.39
N TRP A 816 -11.24 32.00 -2.52
CA TRP A 816 -11.30 33.45 -2.66
C TRP A 816 -9.94 34.08 -2.34
N ALA A 817 -9.27 34.57 -3.38
CA ALA A 817 -8.01 35.31 -3.28
C ALA A 817 -8.29 36.75 -2.83
N ASN A 818 -8.61 36.92 -1.55
CA ASN A 818 -9.10 38.16 -0.96
C ASN A 818 -7.97 39.17 -0.65
N GLU A 819 -7.04 39.36 -1.57
CA GLU A 819 -5.95 40.32 -1.42
C GLU A 819 -5.97 41.39 -2.51
N ASN A 820 -5.18 42.44 -2.31
CA ASN A 820 -5.00 43.47 -3.34
C ASN A 820 -4.39 42.85 -4.60
N TRP A 821 -4.85 43.26 -5.76
CA TRP A 821 -4.19 42.94 -7.02
C TRP A 821 -3.02 43.90 -7.22
N THR A 822 -1.79 43.44 -7.07
CA THR A 822 -0.57 44.27 -7.10
C THR A 822 0.32 43.96 -8.30
N ARG A 823 1.26 44.89 -8.61
CA ARG A 823 2.23 44.75 -9.70
C ARG A 823 3.29 43.68 -9.42
N THR A 824 3.79 43.64 -8.20
CA THR A 824 4.59 42.53 -7.68
C THR A 824 3.61 41.60 -7.01
N TRP A 825 3.49 40.38 -7.51
CA TRP A 825 2.59 39.35 -6.98
C TRP A 825 3.14 38.80 -5.64
N ASP A 826 3.47 39.70 -4.71
CA ASP A 826 4.12 39.43 -3.42
C ASP A 826 3.36 40.04 -2.24
N GLY A 827 2.14 40.55 -2.47
CA GLY A 827 1.29 41.13 -1.43
C GLY A 827 1.77 42.46 -0.86
N GLN A 828 2.83 43.09 -1.41
CA GLN A 828 3.34 44.37 -0.90
C GLN A 828 2.67 45.58 -1.57
N GLU A 829 2.26 46.56 -0.74
CA GLU A 829 1.38 47.70 -1.08
C GLU A 829 1.95 48.77 -2.04
N LYS A 830 3.11 48.55 -2.69
CA LYS A 830 3.79 49.65 -3.38
C LYS A 830 3.22 50.01 -4.76
N ASP A 831 2.42 49.14 -5.39
CA ASP A 831 1.82 49.38 -6.72
C ASP A 831 0.49 48.59 -6.89
N VAL A 832 -0.59 49.03 -6.24
CA VAL A 832 -1.92 48.38 -6.31
C VAL A 832 -2.63 48.70 -7.64
N LEU A 833 -3.01 47.67 -8.40
CA LEU A 833 -3.74 47.77 -9.67
C LEU A 833 -5.26 47.74 -9.45
N LEU A 834 -5.70 46.93 -8.48
CA LEU A 834 -7.07 46.88 -8.01
C LEU A 834 -7.05 46.60 -6.51
N ALA A 835 -7.64 47.50 -5.73
CA ALA A 835 -7.69 47.39 -4.27
C ALA A 835 -8.84 46.47 -3.84
N GLN A 836 -8.59 45.67 -2.81
CA GLN A 836 -9.60 44.90 -2.11
C GLN A 836 -10.05 45.68 -0.87
N THR A 837 -11.33 46.05 -0.82
CA THR A 837 -11.99 46.61 0.36
C THR A 837 -13.02 45.62 0.90
N TYR A 838 -13.57 45.90 2.08
CA TYR A 838 -14.48 45.01 2.81
C TYR A 838 -15.65 45.79 3.40
N ASP A 839 -16.66 46.04 2.58
CA ASP A 839 -17.89 46.72 3.00
C ASP A 839 -18.92 45.73 3.55
N ALA A 840 -19.88 46.22 4.35
CA ALA A 840 -20.84 45.38 5.06
C ALA A 840 -21.68 44.46 4.15
N ASP A 841 -21.98 44.90 2.93
CA ASP A 841 -22.81 44.15 1.97
C ASP A 841 -21.98 43.17 1.11
N ASP A 842 -20.65 43.30 1.09
CA ASP A 842 -19.77 42.49 0.23
C ASP A 842 -19.82 41.00 0.59
N ALA A 843 -19.98 40.67 1.87
CA ALA A 843 -20.09 39.28 2.32
C ALA A 843 -21.27 38.56 1.65
N ALA A 844 -22.44 39.19 1.59
CA ALA A 844 -23.61 38.62 0.93
C ALA A 844 -23.47 38.65 -0.61
N ALA A 845 -22.86 39.71 -1.15
CA ALA A 845 -22.63 39.85 -2.59
C ALA A 845 -21.71 38.74 -3.13
N LEU A 846 -20.64 38.40 -2.42
CA LEU A 846 -19.70 37.34 -2.78
C LEU A 846 -20.39 35.98 -2.94
N ILE A 847 -21.19 35.57 -1.95
CA ILE A 847 -21.90 34.28 -2.00
C ILE A 847 -22.98 34.27 -3.07
N THR A 848 -23.63 35.41 -3.30
CA THR A 848 -24.61 35.56 -4.38
C THR A 848 -23.95 35.35 -5.74
N ASP A 849 -22.78 35.93 -5.95
CA ASP A 849 -22.00 35.81 -7.19
C ASP A 849 -21.47 34.39 -7.41
N MET A 850 -20.99 33.71 -6.36
CA MET A 850 -20.54 32.31 -6.42
C MET A 850 -21.69 31.29 -6.52
N SER A 851 -22.95 31.70 -6.35
CA SER A 851 -24.07 30.77 -6.17
C SER A 851 -24.27 29.77 -7.31
N ALA A 852 -23.94 30.14 -8.55
CA ALA A 852 -24.01 29.25 -9.70
C ALA A 852 -22.96 28.12 -9.63
N LEU A 853 -21.76 28.42 -9.12
CA LEU A 853 -20.68 27.44 -8.93
C LEU A 853 -21.00 26.51 -7.76
N LEU A 854 -21.44 27.08 -6.62
CA LEU A 854 -21.76 26.33 -5.40
C LEU A 854 -22.89 25.31 -5.57
N ARG A 855 -23.68 25.41 -6.65
CA ARG A 855 -24.78 24.48 -6.96
C ARG A 855 -24.42 23.39 -7.96
N ARG A 856 -23.20 23.41 -8.51
CA ARG A 856 -22.80 22.40 -9.49
C ARG A 856 -22.71 21.03 -8.80
N ASP A 857 -23.17 19.99 -9.49
CA ASP A 857 -23.18 18.62 -8.96
C ASP A 857 -21.75 18.11 -8.70
N ASN A 858 -20.78 18.54 -9.51
CA ASN A 858 -19.36 18.25 -9.35
C ASN A 858 -18.63 19.26 -8.45
N TYR A 859 -19.32 20.16 -7.75
CA TYR A 859 -18.69 20.98 -6.72
C TYR A 859 -18.26 20.09 -5.55
N ILE A 860 -17.08 20.33 -4.97
CA ILE A 860 -16.56 19.51 -3.87
C ILE A 860 -17.35 19.83 -2.60
N HIS A 861 -17.97 18.79 -2.05
CA HIS A 861 -18.67 18.84 -0.78
C HIS A 861 -17.89 18.07 0.31
N ILE A 862 -18.15 18.47 1.56
CA ILE A 862 -17.78 17.76 2.78
C ILE A 862 -19.03 17.65 3.64
N ASP A 863 -19.50 16.43 3.89
CA ASP A 863 -20.74 16.15 4.63
C ASP A 863 -21.95 16.89 4.04
N GLY A 864 -22.02 16.94 2.71
CA GLY A 864 -23.08 17.63 1.97
C GLY A 864 -22.99 19.17 1.97
N LYS A 865 -21.92 19.75 2.52
CA LYS A 865 -21.68 21.20 2.53
C LYS A 865 -20.66 21.59 1.44
N PRO A 866 -20.94 22.55 0.54
CA PRO A 866 -19.96 23.03 -0.43
C PRO A 866 -18.72 23.58 0.28
N LEU A 867 -17.53 23.13 -0.13
CA LEU A 867 -16.26 23.63 0.39
C LEU A 867 -15.91 24.99 -0.22
N LEU A 868 -15.82 26.04 0.60
CA LEU A 868 -15.33 27.35 0.22
C LEU A 868 -14.04 27.66 0.98
N VAL A 869 -12.98 27.96 0.23
CA VAL A 869 -11.66 28.28 0.78
C VAL A 869 -11.43 29.79 0.76
N ILE A 870 -10.86 30.34 1.83
CA ILE A 870 -10.50 31.76 1.93
C ILE A 870 -8.98 31.89 2.04
N TYR A 871 -8.36 32.69 1.19
CA TYR A 871 -6.90 32.76 1.13
C TYR A 871 -6.30 33.45 2.36
N ARG A 872 -6.82 34.61 2.76
CA ARG A 872 -6.27 35.45 3.85
C ARG A 872 -7.36 35.97 4.78
N PRO A 873 -7.92 35.14 5.68
CA PRO A 873 -9.00 35.56 6.59
C PRO A 873 -8.60 36.73 7.50
N GLY A 874 -7.31 36.91 7.80
CA GLY A 874 -6.81 38.01 8.63
C GLY A 874 -6.94 39.41 8.01
N LEU A 875 -7.29 39.52 6.72
CA LEU A 875 -7.60 40.80 6.08
C LEU A 875 -9.06 41.23 6.28
N LEU A 876 -9.93 40.32 6.74
CA LEU A 876 -11.33 40.62 7.00
C LEU A 876 -11.47 41.50 8.26
N PRO A 877 -12.41 42.46 8.29
CA PRO A 877 -12.68 43.26 9.49
C PRO A 877 -13.05 42.40 10.71
N ASP A 878 -13.90 41.39 10.50
CA ASP A 878 -14.25 40.35 11.47
C ASP A 878 -14.56 39.05 10.73
N ALA A 879 -13.65 38.07 10.79
CA ALA A 879 -13.80 36.81 10.08
C ALA A 879 -15.00 35.97 10.57
N ALA A 880 -15.36 36.06 11.85
CA ALA A 880 -16.47 35.30 12.42
C ALA A 880 -17.83 35.85 11.97
N GLU A 881 -17.98 37.17 11.94
CA GLU A 881 -19.18 37.81 11.39
C GLU A 881 -19.34 37.50 9.89
N TRP A 882 -18.25 37.57 9.12
CA TRP A 882 -18.25 37.22 7.70
C TRP A 882 -18.63 35.76 7.46
N ALA A 883 -18.07 34.82 8.22
CA ALA A 883 -18.43 33.40 8.16
C ALA A 883 -19.92 33.16 8.43
N GLN A 884 -20.50 33.85 9.40
CA GLN A 884 -21.93 33.80 9.69
C GLN A 884 -22.77 34.39 8.56
N ALA A 885 -22.36 35.54 8.01
CA ALA A 885 -23.02 36.20 6.90
C ALA A 885 -23.03 35.31 5.64
N TRP A 886 -21.93 34.63 5.35
CA TRP A 886 -21.85 33.69 4.22
C TRP A 886 -22.81 32.52 4.38
N ARG A 887 -22.79 31.83 5.53
CA ARG A 887 -23.72 30.71 5.80
C ARG A 887 -25.17 31.16 5.80
N LYS A 888 -25.48 32.35 6.34
CA LYS A 888 -26.83 32.94 6.27
C LYS A 888 -27.26 33.16 4.81
N THR A 889 -26.39 33.73 3.99
CA THR A 889 -26.68 34.02 2.58
C THR A 889 -26.84 32.73 1.77
N ALA A 890 -25.95 31.75 1.95
CA ALA A 890 -26.03 30.44 1.29
C ALA A 890 -27.36 29.72 1.60
N ARG A 891 -27.79 29.73 2.87
CA ARG A 891 -29.09 29.21 3.28
C ARG A 891 -30.25 29.97 2.63
N ALA A 892 -30.19 31.31 2.62
CA ALA A 892 -31.23 32.15 2.01
C ALA A 892 -31.38 31.92 0.50
N LEU A 893 -30.28 31.61 -0.19
CA LEU A 893 -30.29 31.24 -1.60
C LEU A 893 -30.79 29.80 -1.79
N GLY A 894 -30.81 28.94 -0.78
CA GLY A 894 -31.14 27.52 -0.91
C GLY A 894 -29.98 26.65 -1.39
N ILE A 895 -28.73 27.05 -1.06
CA ILE A 895 -27.53 26.21 -1.19
C ILE A 895 -27.40 25.30 0.04
N GLY A 896 -27.86 25.78 1.20
CA GLY A 896 -27.75 25.07 2.48
C GLY A 896 -26.57 25.61 3.31
N GLU A 897 -25.99 24.73 4.13
CA GLU A 897 -24.76 25.03 4.87
C GLU A 897 -23.54 24.93 3.95
N ILE A 898 -22.49 25.70 4.26
CA ILE A 898 -21.21 25.67 3.55
C ILE A 898 -20.08 25.31 4.53
N TYR A 899 -19.07 24.60 4.02
CA TYR A 899 -17.86 24.23 4.75
C TYR A 899 -16.79 25.28 4.49
N LEU A 900 -16.35 26.00 5.52
CA LEU A 900 -15.41 27.09 5.41
C LEU A 900 -14.01 26.63 5.83
N ALA A 901 -13.05 26.75 4.92
CA ALA A 901 -11.64 26.52 5.21
C ALA A 901 -10.80 27.75 4.85
N PHE A 902 -9.63 27.89 5.44
CA PHE A 902 -8.71 28.97 5.07
C PHE A 902 -7.28 28.48 4.85
N VAL A 903 -6.52 29.22 4.05
CA VAL A 903 -5.14 28.91 3.72
C VAL A 903 -4.19 29.52 4.75
N GLU A 904 -3.23 28.72 5.22
CA GLU A 904 -2.19 29.17 6.12
C GLU A 904 -1.04 29.87 5.35
N THR A 905 -1.24 31.14 5.03
CA THR A 905 -0.32 32.03 4.27
C THR A 905 0.84 32.67 5.09
N PHE A 906 1.56 33.62 4.49
CA PHE A 906 2.81 34.20 5.01
C PHE A 906 2.69 35.05 6.28
N ASP A 907 1.57 35.74 6.45
CA ASP A 907 1.44 36.74 7.51
C ASP A 907 1.15 36.15 8.90
N VAL A 908 1.00 34.83 8.98
CA VAL A 908 0.51 34.14 10.18
C VAL A 908 1.16 32.77 10.44
N ALA A 909 2.18 32.39 9.66
CA ALA A 909 2.92 31.13 9.82
C ALA A 909 3.41 30.94 11.27
N GLY A 910 2.72 30.07 12.02
CA GLY A 910 3.03 29.73 13.41
C GLY A 910 2.08 30.28 14.49
N THR A 911 1.04 31.05 14.14
CA THR A 911 0.11 31.67 15.12
C THR A 911 -1.38 31.52 14.79
N TYR A 912 -1.75 30.61 13.88
CA TYR A 912 -3.13 30.49 13.43
C TYR A 912 -4.11 30.24 14.57
N PRO A 913 -5.22 31.00 14.62
CA PRO A 913 -6.30 30.69 15.54
C PRO A 913 -6.88 29.33 15.17
N ASP A 914 -7.38 28.62 16.17
CA ASP A 914 -8.30 27.51 15.96
C ASP A 914 -9.39 27.95 14.95
N PRO A 915 -9.63 27.22 13.84
CA PRO A 915 -10.66 27.56 12.87
C PRO A 915 -12.01 27.88 13.52
N GLY A 916 -12.38 27.16 14.59
CA GLY A 916 -13.62 27.39 15.32
C GLY A 916 -13.70 28.79 15.95
N ALA A 917 -12.56 29.37 16.36
CA ALA A 917 -12.50 30.69 16.99
C ALA A 917 -12.85 31.84 16.03
N ILE A 918 -12.71 31.62 14.72
CA ILE A 918 -13.06 32.59 13.67
C ILE A 918 -14.30 32.16 12.86
N GLY A 919 -15.02 31.13 13.31
CA GLY A 919 -16.24 30.64 12.64
C GLY A 919 -16.01 29.71 11.44
N PHE A 920 -14.78 29.22 11.24
CA PHE A 920 -14.38 28.31 10.17
C PHE A 920 -14.38 26.84 10.64
N ASP A 921 -14.36 25.90 9.69
CA ASP A 921 -14.42 24.46 9.95
C ASP A 921 -13.02 23.79 9.93
N ALA A 922 -12.07 24.32 9.14
CA ALA A 922 -10.70 23.79 9.06
C ALA A 922 -9.67 24.83 8.58
N ALA A 923 -8.39 24.56 8.85
CA ALA A 923 -7.25 25.22 8.22
C ALA A 923 -6.65 24.35 7.10
N ILE A 924 -5.95 24.97 6.14
CA ILE A 924 -5.24 24.30 5.03
C ILE A 924 -3.77 24.70 5.10
N GLU A 925 -2.90 23.72 5.34
CA GLU A 925 -1.45 23.89 5.24
C GLU A 925 -1.05 24.20 3.79
N PHE A 926 -0.22 25.23 3.59
CA PHE A 926 0.11 25.74 2.25
C PHE A 926 1.62 25.83 2.03
N PRO A 927 2.30 24.71 1.70
CA PRO A 927 3.73 24.75 1.43
C PRO A 927 4.08 25.57 0.19
N PRO A 928 5.31 26.13 0.09
CA PRO A 928 6.50 25.83 0.91
C PRO A 928 6.72 26.80 2.09
N MET A 929 5.65 27.28 2.71
CA MET A 929 5.72 28.13 3.91
C MET A 929 6.56 27.52 5.03
N GLY A 930 7.45 28.26 5.67
CA GLY A 930 8.26 27.76 6.80
C GLY A 930 9.76 27.76 6.52
N ALA A 931 10.55 27.75 7.59
CA ALA A 931 11.97 28.10 7.55
C ALA A 931 12.81 27.10 6.74
N ALA A 932 13.09 27.45 5.49
CA ALA A 932 14.08 26.77 4.67
C ALA A 932 15.45 27.46 4.81
N GLN A 933 16.48 26.68 5.09
CA GLN A 933 17.83 27.19 5.25
C GLN A 933 18.40 27.60 3.88
N ALA A 934 18.91 28.82 3.78
CA ALA A 934 19.63 29.25 2.59
C ALA A 934 20.93 28.44 2.45
N ILE A 935 21.18 27.96 1.24
CA ILE A 935 22.41 27.31 0.81
C ILE A 935 23.10 28.15 -0.26
N SER A 936 24.40 27.98 -0.41
CA SER A 936 25.10 28.51 -1.59
C SER A 936 24.60 27.80 -2.85
N PRO A 937 24.49 28.50 -3.99
CA PRO A 937 24.22 27.87 -5.28
C PRO A 937 25.16 26.67 -5.51
N PRO A 938 24.65 25.45 -5.78
CA PRO A 938 25.48 24.25 -5.88
C PRO A 938 26.47 24.22 -7.05
N GLY A 939 26.29 25.12 -8.02
CA GLY A 939 27.14 25.26 -9.19
C GLY A 939 27.57 26.71 -9.43
N PRO A 940 28.57 26.93 -10.30
CA PRO A 940 29.01 28.27 -10.66
C PRO A 940 27.86 29.10 -11.25
N LEU A 941 27.83 30.39 -10.91
CA LEU A 941 26.86 31.34 -11.45
C LEU A 941 27.08 31.54 -12.95
N TYR A 942 25.99 31.47 -13.71
CA TYR A 942 25.94 32.00 -15.09
C TYR A 942 25.61 33.49 -15.06
N ASN A 943 24.66 33.86 -14.21
CA ASN A 943 24.27 35.24 -13.96
C ASN A 943 25.04 35.79 -12.75
N ARG A 944 25.97 36.72 -13.01
CA ARG A 944 26.75 37.36 -11.93
C ARG A 944 25.95 38.35 -11.10
N ALA A 945 24.77 38.77 -11.56
CA ALA A 945 23.87 39.68 -10.86
C ALA A 945 22.85 38.93 -9.98
N PHE A 946 22.93 37.59 -9.88
CA PHE A 946 22.00 36.82 -9.07
C PHE A 946 22.16 37.13 -7.57
N GLU A 947 21.12 37.72 -7.00
CA GLU A 947 20.97 38.09 -5.58
C GLU A 947 19.80 37.32 -4.92
N GLY A 948 19.32 36.26 -5.57
CA GLY A 948 18.26 35.40 -5.06
C GLY A 948 18.71 34.47 -3.93
N VAL A 949 17.73 33.83 -3.30
CA VAL A 949 17.95 32.85 -2.22
C VAL A 949 17.75 31.45 -2.78
N VAL A 950 18.73 30.58 -2.55
CA VAL A 950 18.64 29.15 -2.88
C VAL A 950 18.51 28.37 -1.57
N SER A 951 17.58 27.43 -1.51
CA SER A 951 17.35 26.54 -0.37
C SER A 951 17.28 25.08 -0.82
N ASP A 952 17.44 24.14 0.12
CA ASP A 952 17.35 22.70 -0.16
C ASP A 952 15.91 22.21 0.05
N TYR A 953 15.28 21.73 -1.02
CA TYR A 953 13.93 21.16 -0.99
C TYR A 953 13.79 20.00 0.00
N ARG A 954 14.83 19.19 0.17
CA ARG A 954 14.78 18.05 1.12
C ARG A 954 14.72 18.55 2.56
N GLN A 955 15.27 19.72 2.87
CA GLN A 955 15.15 20.32 4.20
C GLN A 955 13.73 20.85 4.45
N LEU A 956 13.08 21.40 3.42
CA LEU A 956 11.66 21.76 3.48
C LEU A 956 10.81 20.53 3.82
N VAL A 957 11.00 19.41 3.10
CA VAL A 957 10.29 18.17 3.38
C VAL A 957 10.52 17.74 4.84
N ARG A 958 11.76 17.73 5.33
CA ARG A 958 12.08 17.39 6.74
C ARG A 958 11.39 18.31 7.74
N HIS A 959 11.26 19.60 7.44
CA HIS A 959 10.52 20.54 8.28
C HIS A 959 9.06 20.11 8.41
N TYR A 960 8.38 19.82 7.29
CA TYR A 960 6.98 19.40 7.29
C TYR A 960 6.74 18.01 7.91
N LEU A 961 7.70 17.09 7.78
CA LEU A 961 7.65 15.77 8.41
C LEU A 961 7.80 15.86 9.95
N SER A 962 8.59 16.82 10.44
CA SER A 962 8.86 16.97 11.87
C SER A 962 7.89 17.93 12.58
N ALA A 963 7.26 18.85 11.84
CA ALA A 963 6.35 19.85 12.36
C ALA A 963 5.26 19.25 13.26
N PRO A 964 4.97 19.89 14.42
CA PRO A 964 3.91 19.43 15.30
C PRO A 964 2.54 19.63 14.63
N THR A 965 1.67 18.62 14.75
CA THR A 965 0.27 18.72 14.32
C THR A 965 -0.53 19.51 15.37
N PRO A 966 -1.33 20.52 14.99
CA PRO A 966 -2.11 21.30 15.94
C PRO A 966 -3.28 20.50 16.56
N GLY A 967 -3.82 21.02 17.66
CA GLY A 967 -5.02 20.49 18.33
C GLY A 967 -6.34 20.94 17.69
N HIS A 968 -6.39 21.09 16.37
CA HIS A 968 -7.59 21.43 15.61
C HIS A 968 -7.52 20.81 14.21
N LYS A 969 -8.63 20.84 13.47
CA LYS A 969 -8.72 20.25 12.14
C LYS A 969 -7.90 21.02 11.12
N ARG A 970 -6.92 20.35 10.52
CA ARG A 970 -6.02 20.91 9.50
C ARG A 970 -5.88 19.94 8.33
N PHE A 971 -6.21 20.40 7.13
CA PHE A 971 -5.91 19.68 5.90
C PHE A 971 -4.43 19.86 5.59
N ARG A 972 -3.71 18.75 5.39
CA ARG A 972 -2.26 18.79 5.11
C ARG A 972 -2.01 19.29 3.68
N GLY A 973 -0.83 19.86 3.46
CA GLY A 973 -0.42 20.40 2.17
C GLY A 973 0.90 19.82 1.71
N VAL A 974 1.08 19.72 0.39
CA VAL A 974 2.35 19.38 -0.28
C VAL A 974 2.58 20.27 -1.50
N CYS A 975 3.81 20.44 -1.94
CA CYS A 975 4.14 21.13 -3.19
C CYS A 975 5.23 20.36 -3.96
N PRO A 976 5.18 20.21 -5.29
CA PRO A 976 6.18 19.43 -6.04
C PRO A 976 7.56 20.11 -6.06
N SER A 977 7.57 21.44 -6.23
CA SER A 977 8.78 22.26 -6.21
C SER A 977 8.41 23.73 -5.93
N TRP A 978 9.42 24.60 -5.85
CA TRP A 978 9.20 26.05 -5.84
C TRP A 978 10.42 26.82 -6.35
N ASP A 979 10.21 27.65 -7.36
CA ASP A 979 11.17 28.50 -8.03
C ASP A 979 10.46 29.65 -8.77
N ASN A 980 10.52 30.86 -8.21
CA ASN A 980 9.88 32.04 -8.80
C ASN A 980 10.79 32.88 -9.71
N THR A 981 11.83 32.27 -10.29
CA THR A 981 12.77 32.94 -11.22
C THR A 981 12.05 33.55 -12.42
N ALA A 982 10.98 32.94 -12.93
CA ALA A 982 10.20 33.50 -14.03
C ALA A 982 9.63 34.89 -13.70
N ARG A 983 9.19 35.12 -12.45
CA ARG A 983 8.65 36.42 -12.00
C ARG A 983 9.74 37.37 -11.50
N ARG A 984 10.77 36.87 -10.82
CA ARG A 984 11.74 37.70 -10.07
C ARG A 984 13.15 37.76 -10.64
N GLN A 985 13.46 36.93 -11.63
CA GLN A 985 14.73 36.89 -12.36
C GLN A 985 15.95 36.80 -11.43
N ASP A 986 16.61 37.93 -11.17
CA ASP A 986 17.85 38.03 -10.40
C ASP A 986 17.62 37.87 -8.87
N HIS A 987 16.39 38.07 -8.38
CA HIS A 987 16.04 38.07 -6.95
C HIS A 987 15.09 36.91 -6.58
N ALA A 988 15.21 35.78 -7.28
CA ALA A 988 14.34 34.64 -7.10
C ALA A 988 14.53 33.92 -5.76
N TYR A 989 13.50 33.21 -5.32
CA TYR A 989 13.58 32.21 -4.26
C TYR A 989 13.45 30.82 -4.90
N VAL A 990 14.47 29.98 -4.70
CA VAL A 990 14.63 28.69 -5.41
C VAL A 990 14.82 27.56 -4.41
N PHE A 991 13.96 26.55 -4.45
CA PHE A 991 14.19 25.28 -3.78
C PHE A 991 14.90 24.30 -4.72
N HIS A 992 16.22 24.24 -4.55
CA HIS A 992 17.06 23.30 -5.28
C HIS A 992 16.90 21.87 -4.74
N TYR A 993 17.20 20.87 -5.58
CA TYR A 993 17.01 19.43 -5.29
C TYR A 993 15.56 18.96 -5.14
N ALA A 994 14.58 19.71 -5.66
CA ALA A 994 13.24 19.18 -5.85
C ALA A 994 13.25 18.03 -6.87
N SER A 995 12.61 16.91 -6.53
CA SER A 995 12.50 15.72 -7.37
C SER A 995 11.21 14.96 -7.09
N PRO A 996 10.66 14.22 -8.07
CA PRO A 996 9.47 13.39 -7.89
C PRO A 996 9.56 12.42 -6.69
N GLY A 997 10.72 11.79 -6.47
CA GLY A 997 10.93 10.86 -5.36
C GLY A 997 10.87 11.54 -3.98
N ALA A 998 11.43 12.75 -3.86
CA ALA A 998 11.31 13.53 -2.63
C ALA A 998 9.86 13.98 -2.38
N PHE A 999 9.15 14.38 -3.44
CA PHE A 999 7.73 14.73 -3.38
C PHE A 999 6.84 13.52 -3.03
N GLN A 1000 7.12 12.33 -3.58
CA GLN A 1000 6.41 11.09 -3.23
C GLN A 1000 6.55 10.80 -1.74
N ALA A 1001 7.77 10.76 -1.20
CA ALA A 1001 8.01 10.45 0.21
C ALA A 1001 7.30 11.43 1.16
N TRP A 1002 7.28 12.72 0.80
CA TRP A 1002 6.52 13.73 1.53
C TRP A 1002 5.01 13.48 1.47
N THR A 1003 4.50 13.23 0.26
CA THR A 1003 3.06 13.01 0.02
C THR A 1003 2.56 11.78 0.76
N GLU A 1004 3.27 10.66 0.72
CA GLU A 1004 2.93 9.45 1.50
C GLU A 1004 2.80 9.73 2.99
N ALA A 1005 3.71 10.54 3.55
CA ALA A 1005 3.65 10.93 4.95
C ALA A 1005 2.40 11.75 5.28
N MET A 1006 2.05 12.72 4.42
CA MET A 1006 0.87 13.57 4.61
C MET A 1006 -0.44 12.79 4.44
N LEU A 1007 -0.49 11.84 3.50
CA LEU A 1007 -1.63 10.94 3.33
C LEU A 1007 -1.82 10.05 4.56
N ALA A 1008 -0.74 9.42 5.06
CA ALA A 1008 -0.79 8.59 6.26
C ALA A 1008 -1.21 9.37 7.51
N GLU A 1009 -0.72 10.61 7.67
CA GLU A 1009 -1.14 11.47 8.76
C GLU A 1009 -2.61 11.90 8.63
N THR A 1010 -3.07 12.22 7.42
CA THR A 1010 -4.47 12.56 7.15
C THR A 1010 -5.41 11.42 7.50
N ARG A 1011 -5.03 10.15 7.22
CA ARG A 1011 -5.82 8.97 7.62
C ARG A 1011 -5.95 8.83 9.15
N ARG A 1012 -4.93 9.23 9.92
CA ARG A 1012 -4.94 9.18 11.40
C ARG A 1012 -5.73 10.32 12.05
N GLN A 1013 -5.70 11.51 11.45
CA GLN A 1013 -6.27 12.73 12.06
C GLN A 1013 -7.68 13.03 11.58
N ASN A 1014 -8.01 12.71 10.33
CA ASN A 1014 -9.29 13.05 9.72
C ASN A 1014 -10.08 11.79 9.34
N PHE A 1015 -11.38 11.94 9.13
CA PHE A 1015 -12.29 10.83 8.81
C PHE A 1015 -13.19 11.20 7.62
N GLY A 1016 -13.67 10.19 6.89
CA GLY A 1016 -14.64 10.37 5.81
C GLY A 1016 -14.20 11.38 4.75
N GLU A 1017 -15.10 12.29 4.37
CA GLU A 1017 -14.86 13.29 3.32
C GLU A 1017 -13.81 14.35 3.71
N GLU A 1018 -13.45 14.45 5.00
CA GLU A 1018 -12.42 15.36 5.51
C GLU A 1018 -10.99 14.82 5.33
N ARG A 1019 -10.84 13.59 4.83
CA ARG A 1019 -9.54 13.05 4.41
C ARG A 1019 -9.10 13.72 3.10
N ILE A 1020 -8.55 14.92 3.22
CA ILE A 1020 -8.09 15.75 2.11
C ILE A 1020 -6.64 16.17 2.33
N VAL A 1021 -5.83 16.05 1.27
CA VAL A 1021 -4.51 16.68 1.15
C VAL A 1021 -4.55 17.69 0.00
N PHE A 1022 -4.12 18.92 0.26
CA PHE A 1022 -3.98 19.94 -0.77
C PHE A 1022 -2.61 19.87 -1.45
N VAL A 1023 -2.58 20.13 -2.75
CA VAL A 1023 -1.34 20.24 -3.52
C VAL A 1023 -1.21 21.66 -4.05
N ASN A 1024 -0.11 22.33 -3.71
CA ASN A 1024 0.30 23.61 -4.27
C ASN A 1024 1.38 23.36 -5.33
N ALA A 1025 1.07 23.26 -6.62
CA ALA A 1025 -0.23 23.43 -7.28
C ALA A 1025 -0.34 22.53 -8.53
N TRP A 1026 -1.46 22.63 -9.24
CA TRP A 1026 -1.61 22.03 -10.57
C TRP A 1026 -0.69 22.73 -11.58
N ASN A 1027 -0.78 24.07 -11.69
CA ASN A 1027 -0.21 24.84 -12.80
C ASN A 1027 0.40 26.20 -12.41
N GLU A 1028 1.01 26.33 -11.22
CA GLU A 1028 1.79 27.54 -10.85
C GLU A 1028 3.16 27.57 -11.55
N TRP A 1029 3.15 27.68 -12.89
CA TRP A 1029 4.35 27.54 -13.72
C TRP A 1029 5.44 28.59 -13.44
N ALA A 1030 5.07 29.84 -13.17
CA ALA A 1030 6.06 30.88 -12.92
C ALA A 1030 6.64 30.84 -11.49
N GLU A 1031 6.12 29.95 -10.64
CA GLU A 1031 6.69 29.59 -9.35
C GLU A 1031 7.28 28.17 -9.37
N GLY A 1032 7.35 27.50 -10.52
CA GLY A 1032 7.83 26.12 -10.64
C GLY A 1032 6.99 25.08 -9.89
N ALA A 1033 5.92 25.48 -9.21
CA ALA A 1033 5.09 24.65 -8.34
C ALA A 1033 3.94 23.99 -9.13
N HIS A 1034 4.27 23.24 -10.18
CA HIS A 1034 3.28 22.58 -11.05
C HIS A 1034 3.37 21.06 -10.98
N LEU A 1035 2.21 20.40 -10.91
CA LEU A 1035 2.05 18.97 -11.17
C LEU A 1035 2.01 18.67 -12.68
N GLU A 1036 1.64 19.65 -13.50
CA GLU A 1036 1.55 19.47 -14.96
C GLU A 1036 2.88 18.97 -15.55
N PRO A 1037 2.83 18.06 -16.54
CA PRO A 1037 4.04 17.50 -17.13
C PRO A 1037 4.95 18.56 -17.76
N ASP A 1038 6.22 18.51 -17.38
CA ASP A 1038 7.27 19.37 -17.91
C ASP A 1038 8.29 18.58 -18.74
N VAL A 1039 9.14 19.30 -19.47
CA VAL A 1039 10.15 18.70 -20.36
C VAL A 1039 11.27 17.92 -19.65
N ARG A 1040 11.47 18.11 -18.33
CA ARG A 1040 12.54 17.47 -17.55
C ARG A 1040 12.05 16.20 -16.84
N PHE A 1041 10.93 16.31 -16.13
CA PHE A 1041 10.38 15.24 -15.32
C PHE A 1041 9.23 14.50 -16.00
N GLY A 1042 8.71 15.01 -17.14
CA GLY A 1042 7.56 14.43 -17.82
C GLY A 1042 6.40 14.28 -16.84
N HIS A 1043 5.87 13.08 -16.71
CA HIS A 1043 4.77 12.77 -15.79
C HIS A 1043 5.23 12.48 -14.36
N GLY A 1044 6.51 12.63 -14.03
CA GLY A 1044 7.11 12.23 -12.76
C GLY A 1044 6.37 12.75 -11.53
N TRP A 1045 5.92 14.01 -11.53
CA TRP A 1045 5.14 14.58 -10.43
C TRP A 1045 3.77 13.92 -10.25
N LEU A 1046 3.08 13.62 -11.36
CA LEU A 1046 1.79 12.94 -11.35
C LEU A 1046 1.93 11.46 -10.95
N GLU A 1047 2.97 10.79 -11.42
CA GLU A 1047 3.31 9.44 -11.02
C GLU A 1047 3.67 9.37 -9.53
N ALA A 1048 4.43 10.33 -9.02
CA ALA A 1048 4.75 10.44 -7.60
C ALA A 1048 3.50 10.62 -6.73
N LEU A 1049 2.55 11.47 -7.17
CA LEU A 1049 1.26 11.63 -6.49
C LEU A 1049 0.45 10.33 -6.50
N LYS A 1050 0.39 9.64 -7.65
CA LYS A 1050 -0.31 8.36 -7.80
C LYS A 1050 0.33 7.26 -6.94
N ASN A 1051 1.65 7.12 -7.01
CA ASN A 1051 2.41 6.14 -6.24
C ASN A 1051 2.22 6.38 -4.73
N ALA A 1052 2.21 7.63 -4.29
CA ALA A 1052 1.94 7.95 -2.89
C ALA A 1052 0.52 7.56 -2.44
N ALA A 1053 -0.48 7.76 -3.31
CA ALA A 1053 -1.86 7.35 -3.04
C ALA A 1053 -2.03 5.82 -2.99
N ASP A 1054 -1.24 5.11 -3.81
CA ASP A 1054 -1.25 3.65 -3.94
C ASP A 1054 -0.26 2.95 -3.00
N ALA A 1055 0.56 3.67 -2.24
CA ALA A 1055 1.63 3.10 -1.42
C ALA A 1055 1.13 2.00 -0.45
N ASP A 1056 0.00 2.23 0.22
CA ASP A 1056 -0.63 1.25 1.13
C ASP A 1056 -1.13 -0.03 0.41
N LEU A 1057 -1.21 -0.05 -0.92
CA LEU A 1057 -1.52 -1.25 -1.73
C LEU A 1057 -0.26 -2.04 -2.12
N LEU A 1058 0.91 -1.40 -2.02
CA LEU A 1058 2.20 -1.91 -2.50
C LEU A 1058 3.11 -2.35 -1.35
N GLU A 1059 2.84 -1.92 -0.12
CA GLU A 1059 3.55 -2.41 1.06
C GLU A 1059 3.09 -3.83 1.42
N PRO A 1060 4.01 -4.81 1.56
CA PRO A 1060 3.64 -6.12 2.09
C PRO A 1060 3.13 -5.96 3.53
N PRO A 1061 2.18 -6.79 3.98
CA PRO A 1061 1.72 -6.75 5.36
C PRO A 1061 2.91 -6.95 6.33
N PRO A 1062 2.95 -6.20 7.44
CA PRO A 1062 4.08 -6.17 8.37
C PRO A 1062 4.40 -7.51 9.05
#